data_AF-A0A835SK01-F1
#
_entry.id   AF-A0A835SK01-F1
#
_cell.length_a   1.000
_cell.length_b   1.000
_cell.length_c   1.000
_cell.angle_alpha   90.00
_cell.angle_beta   90.00
_cell.angle_gamma   90.00
#
_symmetry.space_group_name_H-M   'P 1'
#
loop_
_entity.id
_entity.type
_entity.pdbx_description
1 polymer ?
#
loop_
_entity_poly.entity_id
_entity_poly.type
_entity_poly.pdbx_seq_one_letter_code
_entity_poly.pdbx_strand_id
1 'polypeptide(L)'
;MSQHPGISVTLHFSVAYPTQWGQSILLAGSGALLGGLEWSKARQLSCTNEKDLIVWEATIVLPWKPSYTYKYALARAKEDDTSGPSVHGNWIIEKEDAAGERTVWLPEGLQGGELVEVVDCWVEKSHPAALMASAAFTKVLFSHKSLVRTGGLPPEARCSPAPGETVVRLQVADFQLEDGEAVLVTGGIPQLGNWQPDQMCRLTETHTPFWEAELRVPYSCFPFTYKYAIQTAEGLVLEVGEPRLACLPASASVGAPTVMVRHDGYFRRDRHWRGAGVAVPVFSLRSQHSVGVGEFLDLMPLVDVADKCGMRLIQVLPVNDTCVYGTWYDSYPYSTLSVHALHPQYLALRDLLAEEGQELPHDLAAELHKARRELDKPAVDYEATMAFKSAFVKKVYDRYGQGTLTSQAFGAWFADNAHWLRPYAAFCFLRDIFQTAEHWRWGALSSGSDEVVDRLTRPGGEFYPRMQLTYYTQFHLHRQLLRASQYAAAKRVVLKGDLPIGVDKRSVDTWRAPHLFRMDKSTGAPPDAFSPTGQNWGFPTYDWAAMASDGFAWWRSRLAHLAQYFTAYRIDHVLGFFRIWEVPGDCVTGLLGYFRPSRPLTKSELEQRGVWDTERLVKPLITEAALKQLFGERWEVVAATYMLEDGPGKYKLRPAYASECAIAAIPIRPDSPAWLVREVEDTRAGLMRLRQNVVLLADPEDLEAFHPRFGLMATSSYASLPAPWRATLRHMHDDYFYRRQEDVWRTSAMSKLPALQAATDMLVCGEDLGFVPACVPPVMKELGLLGLRIQRMATERDKEFNNPAAYPYLTVASPSCHDVTPLRAWFESDPERAERFYYHQLGGCGPPPPSCGPNVVRAVLQQHINCPSMITIFPIQDLMALSADYAAQRPSAEEVINDPTVAKHYWRFRIHTPLEALLADSDWLATIAEMLVLGERASPLVLMAMSLGGLGIMDGVAGAPGGGVAGPMAGAGGGVPLAAAGLVGAELGAGVAAMPPPAAYLPHYTAPAPGVVPGSQQSGGQGGAAYTAVAAAGGGGGGGGPAAPDANGRAPPPMAPQSPVPVQ
;
A
#
# COMPACT_ATOMS: atom_id res chain seq x y z
N MET A 1 -0.95 45.57 18.43
CA MET A 1 -0.87 45.37 16.96
C MET A 1 -1.75 46.43 16.31
N SER A 2 -1.12 47.49 15.80
CA SER A 2 -1.77 48.63 15.17
C SER A 2 -2.43 48.20 13.86
N GLN A 3 -3.74 48.42 13.74
CA GLN A 3 -4.46 48.32 12.49
C GLN A 3 -3.99 49.46 11.57
N HIS A 4 -3.23 49.15 10.52
CA HIS A 4 -3.02 50.07 9.40
C HIS A 4 -4.32 50.11 8.56
N PRO A 5 -5.01 51.25 8.43
CA PRO A 5 -6.19 51.34 7.59
C PRO A 5 -5.78 51.46 6.11
N GLY A 6 -6.30 50.57 5.25
CA GLY A 6 -6.56 50.87 3.83
C GLY A 6 -5.45 50.61 2.79
N ILE A 7 -4.27 50.10 3.13
CA ILE A 7 -3.25 49.77 2.11
C ILE A 7 -3.71 48.52 1.34
N SER A 8 -3.77 48.62 0.01
CA SER A 8 -4.00 47.48 -0.89
C SER A 8 -2.72 47.12 -1.64
N VAL A 9 -2.51 45.83 -1.88
CA VAL A 9 -1.36 45.26 -2.59
C VAL A 9 -1.89 44.47 -3.78
N THR A 10 -1.17 44.52 -4.89
CA THR A 10 -1.47 43.73 -6.08
C THR A 10 -0.61 42.47 -6.07
N LEU A 11 -1.24 41.29 -6.02
CA LEU A 11 -0.56 40.00 -6.14
C LEU A 11 -0.78 39.43 -7.53
N HIS A 12 0.31 39.08 -8.21
CA HIS A 12 0.28 38.40 -9.50
C HIS A 12 0.80 36.97 -9.33
N PHE A 13 -0.09 35.99 -9.46
CA PHE A 13 0.27 34.57 -9.41
C PHE A 13 0.49 34.04 -10.82
N SER A 14 1.54 33.26 -11.01
CA SER A 14 1.82 32.53 -12.26
C SER A 14 2.28 31.11 -11.94
N VAL A 15 1.70 30.10 -12.59
CA VAL A 15 2.10 28.69 -12.45
C VAL A 15 2.10 28.00 -13.80
N ALA A 16 3.19 27.31 -14.12
CA ALA A 16 3.28 26.52 -15.34
C ALA A 16 2.69 25.12 -15.13
N TYR A 17 1.68 24.75 -15.92
CA TYR A 17 1.11 23.40 -15.88
C TYR A 17 0.40 23.03 -17.19
N PRO A 18 0.73 21.90 -17.84
CA PRO A 18 0.02 21.43 -19.01
C PRO A 18 -1.38 20.96 -18.64
N THR A 19 -2.39 21.38 -19.39
CA THR A 19 -3.80 21.02 -19.16
C THR A 19 -4.42 20.41 -20.42
N GLN A 20 -5.46 19.61 -20.23
CA GLN A 20 -6.31 19.09 -21.30
C GLN A 20 -7.48 20.03 -21.57
N TRP A 21 -8.11 19.86 -22.74
CA TRP A 21 -9.29 20.64 -23.09
C TRP A 21 -10.39 20.51 -22.02
N GLY A 22 -10.92 21.66 -21.57
CA GLY A 22 -11.95 21.73 -20.52
C GLY A 22 -11.40 21.78 -19.08
N GLN A 23 -10.10 21.58 -18.87
CA GLN A 23 -9.47 21.76 -17.56
C GLN A 23 -9.08 23.23 -17.31
N SER A 24 -8.99 23.61 -16.04
CA SER A 24 -8.48 24.90 -15.59
C SER A 24 -7.76 24.76 -14.25
N ILE A 25 -6.85 25.69 -13.97
CA ILE A 25 -6.22 25.82 -12.65
C ILE A 25 -7.04 26.78 -11.79
N LEU A 26 -7.35 26.34 -10.58
CA LEU A 26 -7.99 27.12 -9.54
C LEU A 26 -6.98 27.50 -8.46
N LEU A 27 -7.08 28.73 -7.95
CA LEU A 27 -6.34 29.27 -6.82
C LEU A 27 -7.30 29.55 -5.67
N ALA A 28 -7.08 28.89 -4.53
CA ALA A 28 -7.78 29.17 -3.28
C ALA A 28 -6.77 29.68 -2.25
N GLY A 29 -7.13 30.70 -1.47
CA GLY A 29 -6.23 31.27 -0.47
C GLY A 29 -6.92 31.95 0.69
N SER A 30 -6.13 32.39 1.67
CA SER A 30 -6.61 32.98 2.91
C SER A 30 -7.16 34.40 2.67
N GLY A 31 -8.31 34.70 3.26
CA GLY A 31 -9.01 35.97 3.06
C GLY A 31 -10.16 35.88 2.04
N ALA A 32 -11.11 36.80 2.19
CA ALA A 32 -12.40 36.74 1.50
C ALA A 32 -12.27 36.79 -0.04
N LEU A 33 -11.30 37.54 -0.57
CA LEU A 33 -11.12 37.71 -2.01
C LEU A 33 -10.42 36.52 -2.70
N LEU A 34 -9.73 35.67 -1.92
CA LEU A 34 -9.11 34.41 -2.35
C LEU A 34 -9.95 33.18 -2.02
N GLY A 35 -11.17 33.36 -1.52
CA GLY A 35 -12.11 32.25 -1.26
C GLY A 35 -11.92 31.52 0.06
N GLY A 36 -11.05 31.98 0.96
CA GLY A 36 -10.90 31.41 2.31
C GLY A 36 -10.43 29.95 2.33
N LEU A 37 -9.56 29.55 1.40
CA LEU A 37 -9.09 28.16 1.18
C LEU A 37 -10.18 27.15 0.78
N GLU A 38 -11.39 27.62 0.46
CA GLU A 38 -12.49 26.78 -0.02
C GLU A 38 -12.51 26.72 -1.56
N TRP A 39 -12.50 25.52 -2.13
CA TRP A 39 -12.52 25.32 -3.58
C TRP A 39 -13.76 25.88 -4.27
N SER A 40 -14.91 25.90 -3.59
CA SER A 40 -16.17 26.47 -4.10
C SER A 40 -16.11 27.98 -4.33
N LYS A 41 -15.14 28.66 -3.70
CA LYS A 41 -14.91 30.12 -3.80
C LYS A 41 -13.56 30.45 -4.45
N ALA A 42 -12.87 29.43 -4.97
CA ALA A 42 -11.56 29.59 -5.60
C ALA A 42 -11.65 30.44 -6.88
N ARG A 43 -10.54 31.09 -7.22
CA ARG A 43 -10.40 31.89 -8.43
C ARG A 43 -9.87 31.02 -9.56
N GLN A 44 -10.51 31.07 -10.73
CA GLN A 44 -9.97 30.47 -11.95
C GLN A 44 -8.82 31.33 -12.49
N LEU A 45 -7.71 30.70 -12.87
CA LEU A 45 -6.59 31.36 -13.52
C LEU A 45 -6.85 31.49 -15.03
N SER A 46 -6.27 32.51 -15.64
CA SER A 46 -6.27 32.71 -17.09
C SER A 46 -5.08 31.97 -17.72
N CYS A 47 -5.31 31.30 -18.84
CA CYS A 47 -4.28 30.56 -19.55
C CYS A 47 -3.61 31.43 -20.62
N THR A 48 -2.28 31.48 -20.61
CA THR A 48 -1.44 32.05 -21.67
C THR A 48 -0.52 30.96 -22.23
N ASN A 49 -0.19 31.06 -23.52
CA ASN A 49 0.71 30.12 -24.19
C ASN A 49 2.02 30.83 -24.49
N GLU A 50 3.07 30.54 -23.72
CA GLU A 50 4.40 31.12 -23.89
C GLU A 50 5.38 30.05 -24.36
N LYS A 51 5.85 30.15 -25.62
CA LYS A 51 6.96 29.33 -26.16
C LYS A 51 6.86 27.82 -25.83
N ASP A 52 5.69 27.24 -26.13
CA ASP A 52 5.36 25.81 -25.90
C ASP A 52 5.12 25.41 -24.43
N LEU A 53 5.04 26.38 -23.51
CA LEU A 53 4.65 26.18 -22.12
C LEU A 53 3.27 26.81 -21.85
N ILE A 54 2.37 26.03 -21.24
CA ILE A 54 1.08 26.54 -20.76
C ILE A 54 1.29 27.16 -19.38
N VAL A 55 1.11 28.49 -19.29
CA VAL A 55 1.20 29.26 -18.05
C VAL A 55 -0.19 29.72 -17.63
N TRP A 56 -0.49 29.56 -16.35
CA TRP A 56 -1.74 29.98 -15.73
C TRP A 56 -1.49 31.16 -14.81
N GLU A 57 -2.27 32.24 -14.97
CA GLU A 57 -2.01 33.50 -14.29
C GLU A 57 -3.27 34.11 -13.66
N ALA A 58 -3.11 34.81 -12.54
CA ALA A 58 -4.16 35.62 -11.92
C ALA A 58 -3.58 36.84 -11.23
N THR A 59 -4.16 38.02 -11.48
CA THR A 59 -3.86 39.26 -10.76
C THR A 59 -4.98 39.60 -9.79
N ILE A 60 -4.65 39.78 -8.51
CA ILE A 60 -5.63 39.97 -7.45
C ILE A 60 -5.18 41.11 -6.54
N VAL A 61 -6.04 42.11 -6.35
CA VAL A 61 -5.82 43.21 -5.41
C VAL A 61 -6.37 42.80 -4.04
N LEU A 62 -5.49 42.75 -3.04
CA LEU A 62 -5.82 42.33 -1.67
C LEU A 62 -5.48 43.43 -0.66
N PRO A 63 -6.15 43.50 0.50
CA PRO A 63 -5.69 44.36 1.59
C PRO A 63 -4.29 43.91 2.05
N TRP A 64 -3.44 44.83 2.50
CA TRP A 64 -2.14 44.43 3.04
C TRP A 64 -2.32 43.61 4.33
N LYS A 65 -1.60 42.49 4.41
CA LYS A 65 -1.46 41.63 5.58
C LYS A 65 -0.03 41.09 5.62
N PRO A 66 0.50 40.67 6.78
CA PRO A 66 1.85 40.10 6.86
C PRO A 66 2.08 38.90 5.94
N SER A 67 1.04 38.11 5.67
CA SER A 67 1.11 36.98 4.76
C SER A 67 -0.26 36.55 4.23
N TYR A 68 -0.22 35.81 3.12
CA TYR A 68 -1.34 35.09 2.53
C TYR A 68 -0.97 33.63 2.30
N THR A 69 -1.87 32.72 2.68
CA THR A 69 -1.71 31.28 2.43
C THR A 69 -2.56 30.90 1.23
N TYR A 70 -2.08 30.05 0.33
CA TYR A 70 -2.79 29.70 -0.90
C TYR A 70 -2.42 28.30 -1.40
N LYS A 71 -3.25 27.74 -2.29
CA LYS A 71 -3.09 26.41 -2.89
C LYS A 71 -3.72 26.34 -4.28
N TYR A 72 -3.27 25.37 -5.08
CA TYR A 72 -3.76 25.14 -6.44
C TYR A 72 -4.47 23.80 -6.61
N ALA A 73 -5.45 23.79 -7.51
CA ALA A 73 -6.10 22.57 -7.96
C ALA A 73 -6.37 22.61 -9.47
N LEU A 74 -6.27 21.44 -10.10
CA LEU A 74 -6.74 21.17 -11.45
C LEU A 74 -8.22 20.79 -11.36
N ALA A 75 -9.06 21.49 -12.12
CA ALA A 75 -10.50 21.30 -12.08
C ALA A 75 -11.12 21.29 -13.47
N ARG A 76 -12.29 20.68 -13.58
CA ARG A 76 -13.16 20.72 -14.76
C ARG A 76 -14.53 21.26 -14.38
N ALA A 77 -15.15 22.01 -15.30
CA ALA A 77 -16.53 22.45 -15.13
C ALA A 77 -17.50 21.23 -15.18
N LYS A 78 -18.58 21.24 -14.40
CA LYS A 78 -19.65 20.24 -14.52
C LYS A 78 -20.39 20.42 -15.86
N GLU A 79 -20.68 19.30 -16.54
CA GLU A 79 -21.26 19.28 -17.90
C GLU A 79 -22.61 20.03 -18.04
N ASP A 80 -23.34 20.26 -16.94
CA ASP A 80 -24.63 20.96 -16.95
C ASP A 80 -24.52 22.50 -16.92
N ASP A 81 -23.32 23.07 -16.79
CA ASP A 81 -23.13 24.53 -16.74
C ASP A 81 -22.83 25.10 -18.14
N THR A 82 -23.90 25.41 -18.89
CA THR A 82 -23.82 26.11 -20.19
C THR A 82 -23.73 27.63 -20.04
N SER A 83 -23.69 28.16 -18.81
CA SER A 83 -23.41 29.57 -18.59
C SER A 83 -21.89 29.77 -18.70
N GLY A 84 -21.46 30.68 -19.58
CA GLY A 84 -20.03 30.96 -19.82
C GLY A 84 -19.22 31.24 -18.54
N PRO A 85 -17.89 31.42 -18.62
CA PRO A 85 -16.97 31.39 -17.48
C PRO A 85 -17.47 32.26 -16.32
N SER A 86 -18.10 31.60 -15.34
CA SER A 86 -18.67 32.25 -14.17
C SER A 86 -17.60 32.25 -13.08
N VAL A 87 -17.45 33.39 -12.42
CA VAL A 87 -16.39 33.64 -11.43
C VAL A 87 -16.52 32.76 -10.18
N HIS A 88 -17.64 32.04 -10.03
CA HIS A 88 -17.93 31.10 -8.93
C HIS A 88 -18.75 29.90 -9.45
N GLY A 89 -18.06 28.98 -10.13
CA GLY A 89 -18.65 27.79 -10.75
C GLY A 89 -18.64 26.53 -9.87
N ASN A 90 -19.51 25.57 -10.21
CA ASN A 90 -19.64 24.27 -9.56
C ASN A 90 -18.57 23.32 -10.15
N TRP A 91 -17.33 23.40 -9.65
CA TRP A 91 -16.17 22.66 -10.16
C TRP A 91 -16.11 21.20 -9.68
N ILE A 92 -15.59 20.31 -10.52
CA ILE A 92 -15.08 19.00 -10.11
C ILE A 92 -13.57 19.13 -9.96
N ILE A 93 -13.07 19.00 -8.73
CA ILE A 93 -11.64 18.95 -8.46
C ILE A 93 -11.12 17.58 -8.91
N GLU A 94 -10.28 17.58 -9.94
CA GLU A 94 -9.67 16.35 -10.45
C GLU A 94 -8.38 16.04 -9.67
N LYS A 95 -7.60 17.09 -9.36
CA LYS A 95 -6.30 16.94 -8.70
C LYS A 95 -5.92 18.18 -7.90
N GLU A 96 -5.32 17.98 -6.74
CA GLU A 96 -4.66 19.04 -5.99
C GLU A 96 -3.15 18.98 -6.20
N ASP A 97 -2.52 20.15 -6.20
CA ASP A 97 -1.06 20.29 -6.25
C ASP A 97 -0.43 19.65 -5.01
N ALA A 98 0.58 18.80 -5.19
CA ALA A 98 1.19 18.04 -4.11
C ALA A 98 2.05 18.89 -3.17
N ALA A 99 2.41 20.12 -3.58
CA ALA A 99 3.05 21.07 -2.68
C ALA A 99 2.13 21.53 -1.53
N GLY A 100 0.81 21.37 -1.68
CA GLY A 100 -0.17 21.76 -0.68
C GLY A 100 -0.32 23.28 -0.51
N GLU A 101 -0.49 23.71 0.73
CA GLU A 101 -0.63 25.13 1.07
C GLU A 101 0.75 25.82 1.10
N ARG A 102 0.90 26.87 0.29
CA ARG A 102 2.06 27.78 0.27
C ARG A 102 1.72 29.06 1.00
N THR A 103 2.73 29.75 1.52
CA THR A 103 2.56 31.07 2.14
C THR A 103 3.42 32.11 1.45
N VAL A 104 2.81 33.20 0.99
CA VAL A 104 3.50 34.40 0.54
C VAL A 104 3.56 35.41 1.67
N TRP A 105 4.76 35.81 2.06
CA TRP A 105 5.00 36.84 3.07
C TRP A 105 5.11 38.21 2.42
N LEU A 106 4.52 39.24 3.01
CA LEU A 106 4.58 40.61 2.49
C LEU A 106 5.47 41.47 3.40
N PRO A 107 6.45 42.24 2.86
CA PRO A 107 7.24 43.15 3.68
C PRO A 107 6.38 44.24 4.32
N GLU A 108 6.81 44.70 5.51
CA GLU A 108 6.29 45.90 6.13
C GLU A 108 6.73 47.13 5.33
N GLY A 109 5.83 48.10 5.13
CA GLY A 109 6.11 49.34 4.41
C GLY A 109 5.78 49.35 2.92
N LEU A 110 5.12 48.31 2.38
CA LEU A 110 4.58 48.36 1.02
C LEU A 110 3.60 49.54 0.86
N GLN A 111 3.72 50.28 -0.23
CA GLN A 111 2.80 51.35 -0.59
C GLN A 111 1.55 50.81 -1.28
N GLY A 112 0.47 51.58 -1.23
CA GLY A 112 -0.79 51.20 -1.88
C GLY A 112 -0.61 51.02 -3.39
N GLY A 113 -0.96 49.84 -3.90
CA GLY A 113 -0.89 49.49 -5.33
C GLY A 113 0.40 48.82 -5.79
N GLU A 114 1.38 48.63 -4.90
CA GLU A 114 2.62 47.93 -5.25
C GLU A 114 2.38 46.46 -5.64
N LEU A 115 3.20 45.99 -6.58
CA LEU A 115 3.11 44.65 -7.17
C LEU A 115 4.01 43.66 -6.44
N VAL A 116 3.43 42.52 -6.08
CA VAL A 116 4.12 41.33 -5.61
C VAL A 116 3.87 40.20 -6.60
N GLU A 117 4.94 39.75 -7.25
CA GLU A 117 4.90 38.63 -8.19
C GLU A 117 5.17 37.32 -7.46
N VAL A 118 4.36 36.31 -7.74
CA VAL A 118 4.45 34.96 -7.18
C VAL A 118 4.56 33.98 -8.35
N VAL A 119 5.76 33.46 -8.57
CA VAL A 119 6.07 32.50 -9.62
C VAL A 119 6.18 31.11 -9.00
N ASP A 120 5.17 30.28 -9.26
CA ASP A 120 5.04 28.95 -8.69
C ASP A 120 5.34 27.83 -9.69
N CYS A 121 5.66 26.66 -9.13
CA CYS A 121 5.76 25.40 -9.86
C CYS A 121 4.67 24.43 -9.41
N TRP A 122 3.97 23.80 -10.35
CA TRP A 122 3.09 22.68 -10.00
C TRP A 122 3.90 21.45 -9.60
N VAL A 123 3.51 20.76 -8.54
CA VAL A 123 4.15 19.54 -8.05
C VAL A 123 3.20 18.36 -8.18
N GLU A 124 3.66 17.34 -8.90
CA GLU A 124 2.92 16.08 -9.03
C GLU A 124 3.12 15.18 -7.81
N LYS A 125 2.05 14.54 -7.31
CA LYS A 125 2.15 13.52 -6.24
C LYS A 125 3.07 12.37 -6.60
N SER A 126 3.18 12.06 -7.90
CA SER A 126 4.07 11.04 -8.43
C SER A 126 5.54 11.45 -8.44
N HIS A 127 5.85 12.72 -8.15
CA HIS A 127 7.23 13.21 -8.15
C HIS A 127 7.99 12.52 -7.00
N PRO A 128 9.18 11.92 -7.25
CA PRO A 128 9.94 11.22 -6.22
C PRO A 128 10.14 12.01 -4.92
N ALA A 129 10.43 13.31 -5.02
CA ALA A 129 10.60 14.17 -3.85
C ALA A 129 9.29 14.45 -3.09
N ALA A 130 8.11 14.40 -3.74
CA ALA A 130 6.83 14.56 -3.05
C ALA A 130 6.55 13.38 -2.09
N LEU A 131 7.01 12.18 -2.44
CA LEU A 131 6.88 10.99 -1.58
C LEU A 131 7.76 11.07 -0.33
N MET A 132 8.83 11.85 -0.39
CA MET A 132 9.71 12.12 0.75
C MET A 132 9.05 13.01 1.81
N ALA A 133 7.87 13.56 1.54
CA ALA A 133 7.05 14.22 2.55
C ALA A 133 6.38 13.23 3.53
N SER A 134 6.34 11.93 3.19
CA SER A 134 5.72 10.92 4.04
C SER A 134 6.48 10.72 5.36
N ALA A 135 5.76 10.22 6.38
CA ALA A 135 6.28 9.96 7.71
C ALA A 135 7.51 9.04 7.71
N ALA A 136 7.62 8.12 6.75
CA ALA A 136 8.78 7.25 6.61
C ALA A 136 10.08 8.05 6.43
N PHE A 137 10.01 9.17 5.73
CA PHE A 137 11.16 10.04 5.49
C PHE A 137 11.27 11.13 6.55
N THR A 138 10.19 11.89 6.77
CA THR A 138 10.22 13.08 7.64
C THR A 138 10.31 12.75 9.13
N LYS A 139 9.73 11.64 9.59
CA LYS A 139 9.74 11.24 11.01
C LYS A 139 10.81 10.19 11.34
N VAL A 140 11.38 9.52 10.33
CA VAL A 140 12.32 8.41 10.55
C VAL A 140 13.65 8.65 9.83
N LEU A 141 13.71 8.50 8.51
CA LEU A 141 14.98 8.47 7.77
C LEU A 141 15.76 9.79 7.82
N PHE A 142 15.08 10.91 7.62
CA PHE A 142 15.63 12.27 7.58
C PHE A 142 15.02 13.15 8.68
N SER A 143 14.82 12.57 9.87
CA SER A 143 14.28 13.29 11.03
C SER A 143 15.31 14.34 11.53
N HIS A 144 15.12 15.60 11.14
CA HIS A 144 15.95 16.72 11.60
C HIS A 144 15.58 17.17 13.01
N LYS A 145 16.59 17.47 13.85
CA LYS A 145 16.40 18.07 15.18
C LYS A 145 16.20 19.60 15.14
N SER A 146 16.61 20.25 14.05
CA SER A 146 16.53 21.69 13.85
C SER A 146 15.13 22.10 13.35
N LEU A 147 14.13 22.06 14.24
CA LEU A 147 12.85 22.69 13.94
C LEU A 147 12.98 24.20 14.18
N VAL A 148 13.60 24.91 13.24
CA VAL A 148 13.30 26.33 13.08
C VAL A 148 11.83 26.39 12.63
N ARG A 149 10.94 26.71 13.57
CA ARG A 149 9.48 26.83 13.33
C ARG A 149 9.09 28.24 12.90
N THR A 150 10.02 29.04 12.37
CA THR A 150 9.70 30.39 11.95
C THR A 150 9.10 30.31 10.56
N GLY A 151 7.78 30.45 10.42
CA GLY A 151 7.05 30.26 9.17
C GLY A 151 7.49 31.11 7.96
N GLY A 152 8.57 31.89 8.06
CA GLY A 152 9.30 32.56 6.99
C GLY A 152 10.66 33.06 7.50
N LEU A 153 11.43 33.74 6.64
CA LEU A 153 12.67 34.42 7.04
C LEU A 153 12.43 35.33 8.27
N PRO A 154 13.34 35.33 9.27
CA PRO A 154 13.29 36.27 10.40
C PRO A 154 13.21 37.72 9.91
N PRO A 155 12.50 38.63 10.60
CA PRO A 155 12.39 40.03 10.19
C PRO A 155 13.75 40.70 9.97
N GLU A 156 14.75 40.41 10.80
CA GLU A 156 16.12 40.90 10.64
C GLU A 156 16.84 40.42 9.36
N ALA A 157 16.37 39.32 8.75
CA ALA A 157 16.92 38.76 7.51
C ALA A 157 16.21 39.29 6.25
N ARG A 158 15.15 40.10 6.40
CA ARG A 158 14.39 40.65 5.27
C ARG A 158 15.00 41.95 4.75
N CYS A 159 15.03 42.09 3.44
CA CYS A 159 15.40 43.28 2.71
C CYS A 159 14.19 44.21 2.50
N SER A 160 14.43 45.51 2.63
CA SER A 160 13.48 46.52 2.16
C SER A 160 13.72 46.83 0.67
N PRO A 161 12.66 47.01 -0.13
CA PRO A 161 12.78 47.41 -1.52
C PRO A 161 13.35 48.84 -1.66
N ALA A 162 14.07 49.09 -2.76
CA ALA A 162 14.65 50.39 -3.10
C ALA A 162 14.30 50.79 -4.54
N PRO A 163 14.28 52.10 -4.88
CA PRO A 163 13.96 52.54 -6.24
C PRO A 163 14.90 51.94 -7.29
N GLY A 164 14.34 51.35 -8.35
CA GLY A 164 15.12 50.71 -9.43
C GLY A 164 15.57 49.28 -9.15
N GLU A 165 15.18 48.71 -8.00
CA GLU A 165 15.48 47.35 -7.57
C GLU A 165 14.19 46.61 -7.21
N THR A 166 14.24 45.28 -7.28
CA THR A 166 13.22 44.38 -6.73
C THR A 166 13.83 43.49 -5.66
N VAL A 167 13.04 43.15 -4.65
CA VAL A 167 13.41 42.10 -3.70
C VAL A 167 13.04 40.75 -4.32
N VAL A 168 14.04 39.90 -4.58
CA VAL A 168 13.83 38.54 -5.11
C VAL A 168 13.97 37.53 -3.98
N ARG A 169 12.93 36.72 -3.76
CA ARG A 169 12.94 35.58 -2.85
C ARG A 169 12.99 34.29 -3.64
N LEU A 170 14.05 33.53 -3.47
CA LEU A 170 14.26 32.23 -4.09
C LEU A 170 13.94 31.15 -3.06
N GLN A 171 12.96 30.30 -3.34
CA GLN A 171 12.50 29.24 -2.43
C GLN A 171 12.66 27.86 -3.06
N VAL A 172 13.31 26.93 -2.37
CA VAL A 172 13.49 25.54 -2.83
C VAL A 172 13.26 24.57 -1.68
N ALA A 173 12.71 23.39 -1.99
CA ALA A 173 12.47 22.32 -1.03
C ALA A 173 13.47 21.15 -1.21
N ASP A 174 13.97 20.60 -0.10
CA ASP A 174 14.69 19.33 -0.07
C ASP A 174 14.40 18.57 1.23
N PHE A 175 14.04 17.29 1.11
CA PHE A 175 13.68 16.41 2.23
C PHE A 175 14.81 15.47 2.67
N GLN A 176 15.95 15.51 1.98
CA GLN A 176 17.04 14.53 2.12
C GLN A 176 18.32 15.18 2.66
N LEU A 177 18.20 16.33 3.31
CA LEU A 177 19.35 16.94 3.97
C LEU A 177 19.72 16.13 5.21
N GLU A 178 21.00 16.12 5.54
CA GLU A 178 21.51 15.57 6.80
C GLU A 178 21.86 16.69 7.80
N ASP A 179 22.08 16.33 9.07
CA ASP A 179 22.43 17.30 10.11
C ASP A 179 23.76 17.98 9.77
N GLY A 180 23.75 19.31 9.64
CA GLY A 180 24.92 20.11 9.30
C GLY A 180 25.02 20.51 7.83
N GLU A 181 24.20 19.92 6.96
CA GLU A 181 24.10 20.34 5.56
C GLU A 181 23.32 21.65 5.42
N ALA A 182 23.58 22.37 4.33
CA ALA A 182 22.86 23.61 4.02
C ALA A 182 22.69 23.80 2.52
N VAL A 183 21.58 24.43 2.14
CA VAL A 183 21.32 24.81 0.74
C VAL A 183 21.99 26.16 0.44
N LEU A 184 22.60 26.26 -0.74
CA LEU A 184 23.20 27.48 -1.29
C LEU A 184 22.63 27.76 -2.68
N VAL A 185 22.82 28.98 -3.16
CA VAL A 185 22.48 29.41 -4.51
C VAL A 185 23.60 30.25 -5.10
N THR A 186 23.88 30.01 -6.38
CA THR A 186 24.84 30.77 -7.19
C THR A 186 24.22 31.14 -8.54
N GLY A 187 24.76 32.13 -9.23
CA GLY A 187 24.19 32.60 -10.48
C GLY A 187 24.99 33.70 -11.16
N GLY A 188 24.49 34.16 -12.31
CA GLY A 188 25.18 35.10 -13.20
C GLY A 188 25.17 36.56 -12.78
N ILE A 189 24.82 36.87 -11.53
CA ILE A 189 24.77 38.24 -11.00
C ILE A 189 25.67 38.36 -9.77
N PRO A 190 26.18 39.57 -9.45
CA PRO A 190 27.05 39.80 -8.29
C PRO A 190 26.45 39.34 -6.96
N GLN A 191 25.13 39.52 -6.78
CA GLN A 191 24.40 39.12 -5.58
C GLN A 191 24.39 37.60 -5.35
N LEU A 192 24.65 36.82 -6.40
CA LEU A 192 24.74 35.36 -6.37
C LEU A 192 26.19 34.86 -6.59
N GLY A 193 27.17 35.77 -6.48
CA GLY A 193 28.59 35.43 -6.57
C GLY A 193 29.13 35.20 -7.99
N ASN A 194 28.41 35.56 -9.06
CA ASN A 194 28.86 35.39 -10.46
C ASN A 194 29.43 33.99 -10.77
N TRP A 195 28.73 32.94 -10.35
CA TRP A 195 29.15 31.54 -10.48
C TRP A 195 30.43 31.12 -9.73
N GLN A 196 30.92 31.94 -8.78
CA GLN A 196 32.09 31.62 -7.96
C GLN A 196 31.67 30.78 -6.73
N PRO A 197 32.24 29.57 -6.52
CA PRO A 197 31.85 28.68 -5.41
C PRO A 197 32.08 29.24 -4.00
N ASP A 198 33.07 30.10 -3.82
CA ASP A 198 33.40 30.75 -2.54
C ASP A 198 32.49 31.95 -2.22
N GLN A 199 31.66 32.39 -3.18
CA GLN A 199 30.77 33.54 -3.06
C GLN A 199 29.29 33.16 -3.18
N MET A 200 28.96 31.86 -3.03
CA MET A 200 27.57 31.40 -3.08
C MET A 200 26.76 31.97 -1.90
N CYS A 201 25.50 32.33 -2.19
CA CYS A 201 24.58 32.79 -1.16
C CYS A 201 24.02 31.57 -0.41
N ARG A 202 24.18 31.53 0.92
CA ARG A 202 23.60 30.50 1.77
C ARG A 202 22.13 30.79 2.03
N LEU A 203 21.27 29.79 1.85
CA LEU A 203 19.84 29.88 2.18
C LEU A 203 19.60 29.65 3.67
N THR A 204 18.49 30.19 4.15
CA THR A 204 17.98 29.95 5.50
C THR A 204 16.84 28.94 5.44
N GLU A 205 16.90 27.92 6.30
CA GLU A 205 15.76 27.02 6.51
C GLU A 205 14.64 27.81 7.19
N THR A 206 13.48 27.91 6.54
CA THR A 206 12.33 28.60 7.11
C THR A 206 11.45 27.61 7.87
N HIS A 207 11.10 26.51 7.21
CA HIS A 207 10.39 25.39 7.78
C HIS A 207 10.69 24.18 6.90
N THR A 208 11.01 23.02 7.48
CA THR A 208 11.33 21.82 6.70
C THR A 208 10.16 21.44 5.78
N PRO A 209 10.38 21.19 4.47
CA PRO A 209 11.67 21.08 3.76
C PRO A 209 12.18 22.36 3.06
N PHE A 210 11.58 23.52 3.30
CA PHE A 210 11.76 24.74 2.52
C PHE A 210 12.88 25.66 3.00
N TRP A 211 13.72 26.03 2.05
CA TRP A 211 14.86 26.93 2.19
C TRP A 211 14.63 28.20 1.37
N GLU A 212 14.99 29.35 1.93
CA GLU A 212 14.76 30.66 1.31
C GLU A 212 16.04 31.52 1.34
N ALA A 213 16.27 32.24 0.25
CA ALA A 213 17.20 33.37 0.19
C ALA A 213 16.47 34.61 -0.33
N GLU A 214 16.80 35.77 0.24
CA GLU A 214 16.23 37.06 -0.15
C GLU A 214 17.34 38.01 -0.61
N LEU A 215 17.18 38.60 -1.79
CA LEU A 215 18.21 39.38 -2.49
C LEU A 215 17.62 40.69 -3.03
N ARG A 216 18.40 41.77 -3.00
CA ARG A 216 18.07 43.00 -3.74
C ARG A 216 18.69 42.97 -5.12
N VAL A 217 17.87 42.96 -6.15
CA VAL A 217 18.31 42.80 -7.54
C VAL A 217 17.90 44.03 -8.35
N PRO A 218 18.86 44.79 -8.92
CA PRO A 218 18.57 45.87 -9.85
C PRO A 218 17.83 45.36 -11.08
N TYR A 219 16.86 46.12 -11.60
CA TYR A 219 16.12 45.71 -12.80
C TYR A 219 17.02 45.47 -14.02
N SER A 220 18.18 46.13 -14.10
CA SER A 220 19.19 45.95 -15.16
C SER A 220 19.88 44.58 -15.15
N CYS A 221 19.76 43.82 -14.06
CA CYS A 221 20.32 42.47 -13.97
C CYS A 221 19.38 41.39 -14.54
N PHE A 222 18.14 41.72 -14.91
CA PHE A 222 17.21 40.76 -15.50
C PHE A 222 17.34 40.71 -17.04
N PRO A 223 17.15 39.52 -17.65
CA PRO A 223 16.99 38.23 -16.98
C PRO A 223 18.33 37.69 -16.48
N PHE A 224 18.30 36.89 -15.41
CA PHE A 224 19.49 36.19 -14.91
C PHE A 224 19.22 34.71 -14.68
N THR A 225 20.29 33.93 -14.71
CA THR A 225 20.26 32.49 -14.46
C THR A 225 20.96 32.12 -13.16
N TYR A 226 20.49 31.07 -12.50
CA TYR A 226 21.00 30.61 -11.21
C TYR A 226 20.88 29.09 -11.05
N LYS A 227 21.61 28.54 -10.07
CA LYS A 227 21.52 27.14 -9.63
C LYS A 227 21.64 27.03 -8.11
N TYR A 228 20.93 26.06 -7.56
CA TYR A 228 21.11 25.63 -6.17
C TYR A 228 22.29 24.66 -6.03
N ALA A 229 22.84 24.61 -4.81
CA ALA A 229 23.81 23.62 -4.39
C ALA A 229 23.54 23.19 -2.94
N ILE A 230 24.03 22.01 -2.55
CA ILE A 230 24.04 21.55 -1.16
C ILE A 230 25.49 21.48 -0.71
N GLN A 231 25.80 22.10 0.43
CA GLN A 231 27.07 21.93 1.12
C GLN A 231 26.97 20.71 2.02
N THR A 232 27.71 19.66 1.71
CA THR A 232 27.88 18.45 2.52
C THR A 232 29.23 18.48 3.23
N ALA A 233 29.50 17.47 4.07
CA ALA A 233 30.81 17.29 4.70
C ALA A 233 31.92 16.94 3.68
N GLU A 234 31.55 16.30 2.57
CA GLU A 234 32.45 15.83 1.51
C GLU A 234 32.70 16.89 0.43
N GLY A 235 31.86 17.93 0.36
CA GLY A 235 32.02 19.03 -0.60
C GLY A 235 30.71 19.68 -1.01
N LEU A 236 30.72 20.27 -2.21
CA LEU A 236 29.57 20.98 -2.77
C LEU A 236 28.90 20.11 -3.85
N VAL A 237 27.60 19.87 -3.71
CA VAL A 237 26.77 19.16 -4.69
C VAL A 237 25.88 20.15 -5.42
N LEU A 238 26.19 20.44 -6.68
CA LEU A 238 25.38 21.32 -7.55
C LEU A 238 24.13 20.62 -8.08
N GLU A 239 23.03 21.35 -8.22
CA GLU A 239 21.82 20.80 -8.84
C GLU A 239 22.01 20.49 -10.35
N VAL A 240 21.33 19.43 -10.81
CA VAL A 240 21.40 18.98 -12.21
C VAL A 240 20.41 19.72 -13.12
N GLY A 241 20.65 19.61 -14.43
CA GLY A 241 19.84 20.22 -15.48
C GLY A 241 20.29 21.63 -15.84
N GLU A 242 19.51 22.29 -16.70
CA GLU A 242 19.77 23.67 -17.12
C GLU A 242 19.63 24.64 -15.94
N PRO A 243 20.43 25.73 -15.92
CA PRO A 243 20.24 26.83 -14.98
C PRO A 243 18.79 27.31 -14.95
N ARG A 244 18.29 27.61 -13.76
CA ARG A 244 16.98 28.25 -13.58
C ARG A 244 17.05 29.67 -14.09
N LEU A 245 15.93 30.19 -14.58
CA LEU A 245 15.84 31.52 -15.18
C LEU A 245 14.88 32.39 -14.38
N ALA A 246 15.36 33.56 -13.95
CA ALA A 246 14.53 34.62 -13.39
C ALA A 246 14.36 35.73 -14.43
N CYS A 247 13.11 36.04 -14.76
CA CYS A 247 12.70 37.11 -15.66
C CYS A 247 11.73 38.02 -14.95
N LEU A 248 11.69 39.30 -15.34
CA LEU A 248 10.58 40.18 -15.02
C LEU A 248 9.32 39.72 -15.79
N PRO A 249 8.11 39.96 -15.26
CA PRO A 249 6.88 39.47 -15.86
C PRO A 249 6.70 40.07 -17.26
N ALA A 250 6.30 39.23 -18.22
CA ALA A 250 6.23 39.59 -19.64
C ALA A 250 5.10 40.60 -19.96
N SER A 251 4.08 40.67 -19.11
CA SER A 251 2.90 41.50 -19.35
C SER A 251 3.16 42.97 -19.01
N ALA A 252 3.15 43.82 -20.04
CA ALA A 252 3.26 45.27 -19.92
C ALA A 252 2.14 45.92 -19.08
N SER A 253 1.06 45.21 -18.75
CA SER A 253 -0.06 45.72 -17.95
C SER A 253 0.13 45.58 -16.44
N VAL A 254 1.12 44.82 -15.97
CA VAL A 254 1.29 44.50 -14.54
C VAL A 254 2.33 45.41 -13.87
N GLY A 255 3.30 45.93 -14.63
CA GLY A 255 4.37 46.81 -14.12
C GLY A 255 5.57 46.05 -13.54
N ALA A 256 6.57 46.78 -13.03
CA ALA A 256 7.74 46.18 -12.39
C ALA A 256 7.42 45.78 -10.93
N PRO A 257 7.71 44.54 -10.51
CA PRO A 257 7.43 44.10 -9.14
C PRO A 257 8.33 44.80 -8.13
N THR A 258 7.76 45.12 -6.97
CA THR A 258 8.53 45.54 -5.78
C THR A 258 9.12 44.31 -5.08
N VAL A 259 8.40 43.18 -5.14
CA VAL A 259 8.82 41.88 -4.61
C VAL A 259 8.50 40.78 -5.62
N MET A 260 9.44 39.88 -5.85
CA MET A 260 9.26 38.66 -6.64
C MET A 260 9.55 37.44 -5.76
N VAL A 261 8.57 36.57 -5.60
CA VAL A 261 8.70 35.29 -4.89
C VAL A 261 8.71 34.17 -5.92
N ARG A 262 9.81 33.43 -5.99
CA ARG A 262 9.97 32.28 -6.88
C ARG A 262 9.99 30.99 -6.06
N HIS A 263 8.95 30.19 -6.23
CA HIS A 263 8.86 28.86 -5.68
C HIS A 263 9.39 27.85 -6.70
N ASP A 264 10.64 27.46 -6.53
CA ASP A 264 11.41 26.63 -7.47
C ASP A 264 11.15 25.12 -7.34
N GLY A 265 10.25 24.73 -6.46
CA GLY A 265 9.88 23.34 -6.23
C GLY A 265 10.96 22.61 -5.47
N TYR A 266 11.32 21.42 -5.94
CA TYR A 266 12.37 20.61 -5.30
C TYR A 266 13.76 20.88 -5.87
N PHE A 267 14.77 20.66 -5.03
CA PHE A 267 16.16 20.59 -5.46
C PHE A 267 16.35 19.46 -6.49
N ARG A 268 17.01 19.75 -7.61
CA ARG A 268 17.19 18.80 -8.72
C ARG A 268 18.42 17.93 -8.46
N ARG A 269 18.21 16.77 -7.82
CA ARG A 269 19.26 15.75 -7.60
C ARG A 269 19.56 14.96 -8.86
N ASP A 270 20.81 14.52 -9.01
CA ASP A 270 21.27 13.63 -10.09
C ASP A 270 20.67 12.23 -9.96
N ARG A 271 20.45 11.78 -8.72
CA ARG A 271 19.92 10.46 -8.38
C ARG A 271 18.77 10.59 -7.39
N HIS A 272 17.85 9.65 -7.49
CA HIS A 272 16.79 9.48 -6.50
C HIS A 272 17.26 8.57 -5.37
N TRP A 273 16.73 8.78 -4.16
CA TRP A 273 17.03 7.95 -3.00
C TRP A 273 16.63 6.49 -3.24
N ARG A 274 17.47 5.54 -2.84
CA ARG A 274 17.17 4.10 -2.89
C ARG A 274 17.49 3.47 -1.54
N GLY A 275 16.55 2.72 -0.98
CA GLY A 275 16.72 2.02 0.28
C GLY A 275 16.63 0.51 0.15
N ALA A 276 17.03 -0.19 1.21
CA ALA A 276 16.85 -1.62 1.37
C ALA A 276 16.22 -1.95 2.74
N GLY A 277 15.55 -3.09 2.81
CA GLY A 277 14.94 -3.59 4.04
C GLY A 277 14.78 -5.11 4.07
N VAL A 278 14.30 -5.59 5.21
CA VAL A 278 14.01 -7.01 5.47
C VAL A 278 12.51 -7.20 5.70
N ALA A 279 11.95 -8.28 5.16
CA ALA A 279 10.59 -8.73 5.45
C ALA A 279 10.62 -9.96 6.36
N VAL A 280 9.88 -9.90 7.46
CA VAL A 280 9.75 -11.03 8.39
C VAL A 280 8.43 -10.92 9.17
N PRO A 281 7.62 -11.99 9.25
CA PRO A 281 6.48 -12.01 10.15
C PRO A 281 6.95 -11.95 11.61
N VAL A 282 6.28 -11.16 12.46
CA VAL A 282 6.66 -11.07 13.89
C VAL A 282 6.65 -12.45 14.54
N PHE A 283 5.68 -13.30 14.19
CA PHE A 283 5.58 -14.66 14.75
C PHE A 283 6.79 -15.55 14.42
N SER A 284 7.51 -15.22 13.35
CA SER A 284 8.68 -15.98 12.89
C SER A 284 9.95 -15.63 13.65
N LEU A 285 9.99 -14.53 14.39
CA LEU A 285 11.18 -14.14 15.13
C LEU A 285 11.50 -15.15 16.25
N ARG A 286 12.80 -15.23 16.55
CA ARG A 286 13.34 -16.04 17.65
C ARG A 286 14.33 -15.18 18.41
N SER A 287 14.14 -15.08 19.72
CA SER A 287 15.10 -14.43 20.61
C SER A 287 15.32 -15.30 21.84
N GLN A 288 16.33 -14.95 22.65
CA GLN A 288 16.60 -15.62 23.92
C GLN A 288 15.48 -15.37 24.96
N HIS A 289 14.57 -14.45 24.70
CA HIS A 289 13.53 -14.02 25.63
C HIS A 289 12.12 -14.43 25.20
N SER A 290 11.88 -14.58 23.90
CA SER A 290 10.61 -14.98 23.30
C SER A 290 10.09 -16.31 23.84
N VAL A 291 8.76 -16.43 24.02
CA VAL A 291 8.13 -17.66 24.51
C VAL A 291 7.22 -18.26 23.45
N GLY A 292 7.74 -19.27 22.74
CA GLY A 292 7.02 -20.07 21.74
C GLY A 292 6.82 -19.42 20.37
N VAL A 293 6.87 -18.10 20.32
CA VAL A 293 6.60 -17.26 19.13
C VAL A 293 7.39 -15.97 19.25
N GLY A 294 7.70 -15.31 18.13
CA GLY A 294 8.26 -13.97 18.18
C GLY A 294 7.26 -12.93 18.71
N GLU A 295 7.78 -11.95 19.45
CA GLU A 295 7.03 -10.96 20.24
C GLU A 295 7.37 -9.54 19.77
N PHE A 296 6.56 -8.53 20.13
CA PHE A 296 6.81 -7.16 19.65
C PHE A 296 8.17 -6.60 20.06
N LEU A 297 8.66 -6.94 21.26
CA LEU A 297 9.98 -6.48 21.70
C LEU A 297 11.14 -7.18 20.97
N ASP A 298 10.91 -8.30 20.28
CA ASP A 298 11.91 -8.93 19.42
C ASP A 298 12.18 -8.12 18.14
N LEU A 299 11.33 -7.14 17.82
CA LEU A 299 11.61 -6.21 16.73
C LEU A 299 12.83 -5.31 17.04
N MET A 300 13.14 -5.04 18.31
CA MET A 300 14.27 -4.19 18.68
C MET A 300 15.64 -4.80 18.28
N PRO A 301 15.97 -6.05 18.63
CA PRO A 301 17.21 -6.66 18.14
C PRO A 301 17.21 -6.86 16.61
N LEU A 302 16.05 -7.02 15.96
CA LEU A 302 15.97 -7.01 14.50
C LEU A 302 16.29 -5.63 13.90
N VAL A 303 15.85 -4.54 14.56
CA VAL A 303 16.24 -3.16 14.21
C VAL A 303 17.75 -3.01 14.31
N ASP A 304 18.39 -3.57 15.33
CA ASP A 304 19.85 -3.52 15.47
C ASP A 304 20.56 -4.29 14.34
N VAL A 305 20.02 -5.45 13.94
CA VAL A 305 20.52 -6.20 12.76
C VAL A 305 20.39 -5.36 11.50
N ALA A 306 19.23 -4.74 11.27
CA ALA A 306 18.98 -3.91 10.09
C ALA A 306 19.91 -2.68 10.05
N ASP A 307 20.03 -1.96 11.17
CA ASP A 307 20.87 -0.78 11.29
C ASP A 307 22.35 -1.12 11.02
N LYS A 308 22.85 -2.20 11.62
CA LYS A 308 24.26 -2.61 11.54
C LYS A 308 24.70 -2.99 10.13
N CYS A 309 23.81 -3.48 9.28
CA CYS A 309 24.11 -3.78 7.88
C CYS A 309 23.66 -2.69 6.90
N GLY A 310 23.14 -1.55 7.38
CA GLY A 310 22.72 -0.43 6.54
C GLY A 310 21.32 -0.57 5.91
N MET A 311 20.55 -1.58 6.30
CA MET A 311 19.12 -1.63 5.98
C MET A 311 18.37 -0.55 6.79
N ARG A 312 17.36 0.05 6.15
CA ARG A 312 16.61 1.18 6.72
C ARG A 312 15.11 0.93 6.80
N LEU A 313 14.69 -0.32 6.62
CA LEU A 313 13.30 -0.71 6.65
C LEU A 313 13.12 -2.16 7.15
N ILE A 314 12.09 -2.38 7.97
CA ILE A 314 11.59 -3.69 8.36
C ILE A 314 10.11 -3.76 7.97
N GLN A 315 9.74 -4.75 7.17
CA GLN A 315 8.35 -5.06 6.85
C GLN A 315 7.87 -6.24 7.70
N VAL A 316 6.73 -6.07 8.36
CA VAL A 316 6.02 -7.14 9.07
C VAL A 316 4.74 -7.52 8.34
N LEU A 317 4.24 -8.73 8.60
CA LEU A 317 2.88 -9.14 8.23
C LEU A 317 1.84 -8.47 9.16
N PRO A 318 0.53 -8.58 8.88
CA PRO A 318 -0.50 -8.02 9.75
C PRO A 318 -0.35 -8.54 11.19
N VAL A 319 -0.50 -7.65 12.16
CA VAL A 319 -0.30 -7.94 13.60
C VAL A 319 -1.61 -7.91 14.41
N ASN A 320 -2.73 -7.78 13.71
CA ASN A 320 -4.06 -7.68 14.28
C ASN A 320 -4.53 -9.01 14.88
N ASP A 321 -5.47 -8.95 15.82
CA ASP A 321 -6.06 -10.15 16.41
C ASP A 321 -6.83 -10.98 15.36
N THR A 322 -6.56 -12.29 15.34
CA THR A 322 -7.14 -13.27 14.42
C THR A 322 -7.79 -14.44 15.16
N CYS A 323 -8.01 -14.35 16.48
CA CYS A 323 -8.62 -15.39 17.31
C CYS A 323 -10.12 -15.62 16.99
N VAL A 324 -10.44 -16.17 15.84
CA VAL A 324 -11.81 -16.39 15.36
C VAL A 324 -12.33 -17.78 15.74
N TYR A 325 -11.49 -18.80 15.60
CA TYR A 325 -11.86 -20.21 15.79
C TYR A 325 -11.36 -20.80 17.12
N GLY A 326 -10.38 -20.18 17.77
CA GLY A 326 -9.70 -20.71 18.96
C GLY A 326 -8.77 -21.88 18.65
N THR A 327 -8.26 -21.98 17.42
CA THR A 327 -7.42 -23.11 16.95
C THR A 327 -6.28 -22.59 16.08
N TRP A 328 -5.39 -23.48 15.62
CA TRP A 328 -4.32 -23.10 14.69
C TRP A 328 -4.78 -22.43 13.39
N TYR A 329 -6.06 -22.52 13.00
CA TYR A 329 -6.60 -21.75 11.86
C TYR A 329 -6.43 -20.24 12.04
N ASP A 330 -6.41 -19.78 13.29
CA ASP A 330 -6.20 -18.37 13.64
C ASP A 330 -4.74 -17.93 13.44
N SER A 331 -3.82 -18.83 13.08
CA SER A 331 -2.46 -18.46 12.69
C SER A 331 -2.41 -17.61 11.41
N TYR A 332 -3.48 -17.61 10.59
CA TYR A 332 -3.57 -16.84 9.34
C TYR A 332 -3.72 -15.34 9.61
N PRO A 333 -2.68 -14.50 9.37
CA PRO A 333 -2.66 -13.10 9.83
C PRO A 333 -3.66 -12.18 9.11
N TYR A 334 -4.21 -12.60 7.97
CA TYR A 334 -5.15 -11.78 7.19
C TYR A 334 -6.61 -11.98 7.60
N SER A 335 -6.93 -13.01 8.42
CA SER A 335 -8.30 -13.27 8.90
C SER A 335 -8.61 -12.47 10.16
N THR A 336 -8.62 -11.14 10.01
CA THR A 336 -8.72 -10.23 11.16
C THR A 336 -10.07 -10.33 11.88
N LEU A 337 -10.01 -10.58 13.18
CA LEU A 337 -11.14 -10.51 14.11
C LEU A 337 -11.49 -9.05 14.43
N SER A 338 -10.47 -8.18 14.46
CA SER A 338 -10.61 -6.74 14.63
C SER A 338 -9.52 -6.03 13.84
N VAL A 339 -9.88 -4.96 13.14
CA VAL A 339 -8.91 -4.11 12.45
C VAL A 339 -8.10 -3.19 13.36
N HIS A 340 -8.49 -3.07 14.64
CA HIS A 340 -7.81 -2.26 15.65
C HIS A 340 -7.01 -3.12 16.64
N ALA A 341 -7.60 -4.19 17.17
CA ALA A 341 -6.96 -4.97 18.23
C ALA A 341 -5.69 -5.66 17.75
N LEU A 342 -4.67 -5.68 18.61
CA LEU A 342 -3.39 -6.38 18.37
C LEU A 342 -3.50 -7.83 18.85
N HIS A 343 -2.87 -8.78 18.15
CA HIS A 343 -2.97 -10.19 18.50
C HIS A 343 -2.26 -10.49 19.84
N PRO A 344 -2.93 -11.17 20.80
CA PRO A 344 -2.33 -11.54 22.08
C PRO A 344 -1.04 -12.37 22.01
N GLN A 345 -0.77 -13.06 20.89
CA GLN A 345 0.44 -13.87 20.74
C GLN A 345 1.72 -13.03 20.75
N TYR A 346 1.66 -11.74 20.38
CA TYR A 346 2.84 -10.88 20.28
C TYR A 346 3.24 -10.22 21.59
N LEU A 347 2.47 -10.45 22.66
CA LEU A 347 2.76 -9.88 23.97
C LEU A 347 4.03 -10.50 24.56
N ALA A 348 5.01 -9.66 24.86
CA ALA A 348 6.24 -10.03 25.54
C ALA A 348 5.98 -10.17 27.04
N LEU A 349 5.94 -11.41 27.52
CA LEU A 349 5.53 -11.72 28.89
C LEU A 349 6.56 -11.27 29.93
N ARG A 350 7.85 -11.29 29.58
CA ARG A 350 8.96 -10.91 30.46
C ARG A 350 8.82 -9.47 30.95
N ASP A 351 8.35 -8.58 30.08
CA ASP A 351 8.32 -7.14 30.29
C ASP A 351 6.94 -6.60 30.73
N LEU A 352 6.03 -7.48 31.20
CA LEU A 352 4.67 -7.07 31.60
C LEU A 352 4.63 -6.07 32.75
N LEU A 353 5.62 -6.09 33.64
CA LEU A 353 5.71 -5.18 34.80
C LEU A 353 6.85 -4.17 34.67
N ALA A 354 7.64 -4.26 33.59
CA ALA A 354 8.90 -3.55 33.46
C ALA A 354 8.71 -2.03 33.47
N GLU A 355 7.65 -1.54 32.85
CA GLU A 355 7.40 -0.11 32.79
C GLU A 355 6.69 0.46 34.02
N GLU A 356 6.17 -0.40 34.90
CA GLU A 356 5.79 -0.06 36.26
C GLU A 356 7.01 -0.03 37.20
N GLY A 357 8.23 -0.24 36.68
CA GLY A 357 9.47 -0.29 37.44
C GLY A 357 9.59 -1.56 38.30
N GLN A 358 8.85 -2.61 37.94
CA GLN A 358 8.77 -3.86 38.70
C GLN A 358 9.28 -5.03 37.87
N GLU A 359 10.00 -5.93 38.52
CA GLU A 359 10.37 -7.22 37.93
C GLU A 359 9.27 -8.25 38.17
N LEU A 360 9.23 -9.27 37.31
CA LEU A 360 8.35 -10.42 37.58
C LEU A 360 8.78 -11.11 38.88
N PRO A 361 7.82 -11.41 39.78
CA PRO A 361 8.06 -12.24 40.96
C PRO A 361 8.74 -13.56 40.59
N HIS A 362 9.59 -14.06 41.49
CA HIS A 362 10.41 -15.26 41.24
C HIS A 362 9.58 -16.48 40.79
N ASP A 363 8.38 -16.69 41.32
CA ASP A 363 7.50 -17.81 40.92
C ASP A 363 7.01 -17.67 39.47
N LEU A 364 6.59 -16.46 39.07
CA LEU A 364 6.16 -16.17 37.70
C LEU A 364 7.35 -16.20 36.72
N ALA A 365 8.51 -15.68 37.13
CA ALA A 365 9.74 -15.74 36.34
C ALA A 365 10.20 -17.20 36.11
N ALA A 366 10.12 -18.07 37.13
CA ALA A 366 10.45 -19.48 37.00
C ALA A 366 9.47 -20.23 36.09
N GLU A 367 8.16 -19.95 36.20
CA GLU A 367 7.14 -20.49 35.30
C GLU A 367 7.40 -20.07 33.85
N LEU A 368 7.69 -18.79 33.61
CA LEU A 368 8.00 -18.24 32.29
C LEU A 368 9.25 -18.89 31.70
N HIS A 369 10.32 -19.05 32.50
CA HIS A 369 11.56 -19.69 32.07
C HIS A 369 11.33 -21.17 31.69
N LYS A 370 10.47 -21.88 32.43
CA LYS A 370 10.10 -23.27 32.09
C LYS A 370 9.39 -23.32 30.74
N ALA A 371 8.35 -22.51 30.57
CA ALA A 371 7.57 -22.47 29.33
C ALA A 371 8.41 -22.08 28.11
N ARG A 372 9.35 -21.13 28.27
CA ARG A 372 10.31 -20.77 27.23
C ARG A 372 11.06 -21.99 26.71
N ARG A 373 11.58 -22.85 27.60
CA ARG A 373 12.30 -24.07 27.18
C ARG A 373 11.39 -25.10 26.52
N GLU A 374 10.16 -25.26 27.00
CA GLU A 374 9.21 -26.26 26.49
C GLU A 374 8.61 -25.86 25.13
N LEU A 375 8.44 -24.56 24.89
CA LEU A 375 7.86 -24.01 23.68
C LEU A 375 8.89 -23.55 22.64
N ASP A 376 10.20 -23.63 22.92
CA ASP A 376 11.25 -23.31 21.96
C ASP A 376 11.38 -24.41 20.88
N LYS A 377 10.41 -24.45 19.97
CA LYS A 377 10.27 -25.45 18.91
C LYS A 377 10.75 -24.91 17.55
N PRO A 378 11.10 -25.79 16.59
CA PRO A 378 11.49 -25.39 15.22
C PRO A 378 10.42 -24.66 14.41
N ALA A 379 9.15 -24.85 14.77
CA ALA A 379 8.00 -24.15 14.22
C ALA A 379 7.11 -23.70 15.38
N VAL A 380 6.32 -22.65 15.16
CA VAL A 380 5.40 -22.13 16.17
C VAL A 380 4.34 -23.19 16.49
N ASP A 381 4.21 -23.51 17.78
CA ASP A 381 3.07 -24.26 18.31
C ASP A 381 2.03 -23.26 18.79
N TYR A 382 1.16 -22.84 17.87
CA TYR A 382 0.23 -21.71 18.07
C TYR A 382 -0.69 -21.95 19.28
N GLU A 383 -1.30 -23.13 19.35
CA GLU A 383 -2.29 -23.46 20.38
C GLU A 383 -1.64 -23.53 21.77
N ALA A 384 -0.51 -24.23 21.90
CA ALA A 384 0.21 -24.32 23.17
C ALA A 384 0.73 -22.94 23.63
N THR A 385 1.22 -22.13 22.69
CA THR A 385 1.71 -20.78 22.97
C THR A 385 0.58 -19.86 23.44
N MET A 386 -0.55 -19.84 22.72
CA MET A 386 -1.72 -19.04 23.09
C MET A 386 -2.32 -19.45 24.43
N ALA A 387 -2.41 -20.76 24.69
CA ALA A 387 -2.90 -21.28 25.96
C ALA A 387 -2.01 -20.84 27.13
N PHE A 388 -0.68 -20.98 27.00
CA PHE A 388 0.26 -20.54 28.03
C PHE A 388 0.19 -19.02 28.25
N LYS A 389 0.28 -18.23 27.17
CA LYS A 389 0.28 -16.75 27.27
C LYS A 389 -1.00 -16.24 27.92
N SER A 390 -2.16 -16.73 27.51
CA SER A 390 -3.46 -16.31 28.07
C SER A 390 -3.56 -16.63 29.56
N ALA A 391 -3.12 -17.83 29.97
CA ALA A 391 -3.10 -18.22 31.38
C ALA A 391 -2.11 -17.39 32.21
N PHE A 392 -0.92 -17.12 31.67
CA PHE A 392 0.11 -16.34 32.33
C PHE A 392 -0.30 -14.88 32.53
N VAL A 393 -0.82 -14.22 31.48
CA VAL A 393 -1.32 -12.84 31.54
C VAL A 393 -2.43 -12.71 32.58
N LYS A 394 -3.35 -13.68 32.65
CA LYS A 394 -4.39 -13.68 33.68
C LYS A 394 -3.78 -13.73 35.09
N LYS A 395 -2.79 -14.58 35.34
CA LYS A 395 -2.12 -14.67 36.65
C LYS A 395 -1.43 -13.34 37.04
N VAL A 396 -0.78 -12.67 36.10
CA VAL A 396 -0.16 -11.36 36.32
C VAL A 396 -1.24 -10.31 36.59
N TYR A 397 -2.29 -10.29 35.78
CA TYR A 397 -3.44 -9.38 35.92
C TYR A 397 -4.12 -9.52 37.29
N ASP A 398 -4.37 -10.74 37.75
CA ASP A 398 -5.02 -11.00 39.05
C ASP A 398 -4.23 -10.40 40.22
N ARG A 399 -2.89 -10.28 40.10
CA ARG A 399 -2.00 -9.73 41.14
C ARG A 399 -1.74 -8.22 40.99
N TYR A 400 -1.55 -7.74 39.76
CA TYR A 400 -1.00 -6.40 39.48
C TYR A 400 -1.92 -5.52 38.63
N GLY A 401 -2.93 -6.12 37.97
CA GLY A 401 -3.72 -5.45 36.94
C GLY A 401 -4.46 -4.20 37.43
N GLN A 402 -4.94 -4.18 38.68
CA GLN A 402 -5.62 -2.99 39.22
C GLN A 402 -4.71 -1.77 39.35
N GLY A 403 -3.40 -1.98 39.60
CA GLY A 403 -2.42 -0.88 39.60
C GLY A 403 -2.30 -0.25 38.22
N THR A 404 -2.19 -1.08 37.18
CA THR A 404 -2.15 -0.61 35.79
C THR A 404 -3.45 0.09 35.39
N LEU A 405 -4.61 -0.51 35.67
CA LEU A 405 -5.92 0.03 35.27
C LEU A 405 -6.32 1.33 35.98
N THR A 406 -5.69 1.65 37.12
CA THR A 406 -5.89 2.91 37.84
C THR A 406 -4.82 3.96 37.52
N SER A 407 -3.82 3.60 36.71
CA SER A 407 -2.76 4.52 36.29
C SER A 407 -3.29 5.61 35.35
N GLN A 408 -2.65 6.79 35.39
CA GLN A 408 -2.98 7.90 34.49
C GLN A 408 -2.73 7.53 33.02
N ALA A 409 -1.66 6.79 32.73
CA ALA A 409 -1.32 6.37 31.38
C ALA A 409 -2.40 5.45 30.77
N PHE A 410 -2.90 4.48 31.55
CA PHE A 410 -4.02 3.66 31.12
C PHE A 410 -5.30 4.50 30.94
N GLY A 411 -5.61 5.39 31.87
CA GLY A 411 -6.80 6.23 31.79
C GLY A 411 -6.85 7.10 30.52
N ALA A 412 -5.72 7.70 30.15
CA ALA A 412 -5.59 8.47 28.91
C ALA A 412 -5.74 7.58 27.68
N TRP A 413 -4.98 6.48 27.62
CA TRP A 413 -5.05 5.55 26.49
C TRP A 413 -6.45 4.93 26.32
N PHE A 414 -7.10 4.56 27.41
CA PHE A 414 -8.46 4.01 27.38
C PHE A 414 -9.46 5.04 26.85
N ALA A 415 -9.36 6.31 27.28
CA ALA A 415 -10.25 7.36 26.78
C ALA A 415 -10.14 7.53 25.25
N ASP A 416 -8.93 7.50 24.71
CA ASP A 416 -8.67 7.62 23.27
C ASP A 416 -9.14 6.39 22.47
N ASN A 417 -9.16 5.20 23.09
CA ASN A 417 -9.40 3.92 22.43
C ASN A 417 -10.74 3.25 22.78
N ALA A 418 -11.54 3.82 23.70
CA ALA A 418 -12.76 3.23 24.22
C ALA A 418 -13.78 2.84 23.12
N HIS A 419 -13.82 3.62 22.03
CA HIS A 419 -14.77 3.45 20.94
C HIS A 419 -14.64 2.10 20.21
N TRP A 420 -13.43 1.55 20.07
CA TRP A 420 -13.20 0.22 19.49
C TRP A 420 -12.92 -0.83 20.56
N LEU A 421 -12.27 -0.44 21.66
CA LEU A 421 -11.81 -1.36 22.70
C LEU A 421 -12.99 -1.98 23.49
N ARG A 422 -14.03 -1.19 23.79
CA ARG A 422 -15.23 -1.69 24.50
C ARG A 422 -15.99 -2.71 23.65
N PRO A 423 -16.35 -2.44 22.37
CA PRO A 423 -16.92 -3.46 21.50
C PRO A 423 -16.05 -4.71 21.35
N TYR A 424 -14.74 -4.55 21.20
CA TYR A 424 -13.82 -5.68 21.07
C TYR A 424 -13.82 -6.58 22.31
N ALA A 425 -13.73 -6.00 23.52
CA ALA A 425 -13.79 -6.79 24.75
C ALA A 425 -15.14 -7.50 24.94
N ALA A 426 -16.25 -6.83 24.61
CA ALA A 426 -17.57 -7.44 24.61
C ALA A 426 -17.66 -8.60 23.60
N PHE A 427 -17.14 -8.41 22.39
CA PHE A 427 -17.11 -9.43 21.35
C PHE A 427 -16.33 -10.67 21.79
N CYS A 428 -15.10 -10.50 22.28
CA CYS A 428 -14.27 -11.61 22.76
C CYS A 428 -14.97 -12.38 23.88
N PHE A 429 -15.61 -11.68 24.82
CA PHE A 429 -16.38 -12.32 25.88
C PHE A 429 -17.58 -13.11 25.37
N LEU A 430 -18.34 -12.58 24.41
CA LEU A 430 -19.46 -13.29 23.80
C LEU A 430 -18.99 -14.49 23.00
N ARG A 431 -17.93 -14.35 22.19
CA ARG A 431 -17.29 -15.45 21.47
C ARG A 431 -16.93 -16.58 22.44
N ASP A 432 -16.31 -16.26 23.56
CA ASP A 432 -15.86 -17.25 24.54
C ASP A 432 -17.04 -17.90 25.29
N ILE A 433 -18.13 -17.18 25.55
CA ILE A 433 -19.33 -17.79 26.18
C ILE A 433 -20.06 -18.71 25.22
N PHE A 434 -20.27 -18.28 23.98
CA PHE A 434 -21.01 -19.06 22.99
C PHE A 434 -20.12 -20.09 22.27
N GLN A 435 -18.81 -20.10 22.54
CA GLN A 435 -17.82 -20.96 21.89
C GLN A 435 -17.84 -20.85 20.35
N THR A 436 -18.19 -19.66 19.84
CA THR A 436 -18.20 -19.35 18.42
C THR A 436 -18.17 -17.84 18.19
N ALA A 437 -17.38 -17.39 17.20
CA ALA A 437 -17.36 -16.01 16.72
C ALA A 437 -18.48 -15.72 15.70
N GLU A 438 -19.27 -16.72 15.31
CA GLU A 438 -20.46 -16.57 14.47
C GLU A 438 -21.54 -15.78 15.20
N HIS A 439 -21.40 -14.45 15.19
CA HIS A 439 -22.18 -13.55 16.02
C HIS A 439 -23.68 -13.63 15.77
N TRP A 440 -24.12 -14.05 14.58
CA TRP A 440 -25.52 -14.36 14.26
C TRP A 440 -26.11 -15.56 15.04
N ARG A 441 -25.29 -16.34 15.76
CA ARG A 441 -25.74 -17.45 16.62
C ARG A 441 -25.94 -17.04 18.09
N TRP A 442 -25.66 -15.78 18.45
CA TRP A 442 -25.76 -15.29 19.83
C TRP A 442 -27.17 -14.82 20.24
N GLY A 443 -28.17 -15.01 19.38
CA GLY A 443 -29.56 -14.65 19.65
C GLY A 443 -29.76 -13.15 19.81
N ALA A 444 -30.31 -12.70 20.94
CA ALA A 444 -30.57 -11.27 21.18
C ALA A 444 -29.29 -10.41 21.23
N LEU A 445 -28.11 -11.02 21.39
CA LEU A 445 -26.82 -10.34 21.46
C LEU A 445 -26.14 -10.19 20.07
N SER A 446 -26.78 -10.71 19.01
CA SER A 446 -26.28 -10.64 17.64
C SER A 446 -26.31 -9.23 17.02
N SER A 447 -27.09 -8.30 17.58
CA SER A 447 -27.27 -6.95 17.00
C SER A 447 -26.04 -6.05 17.12
N GLY A 448 -25.14 -6.34 18.05
CA GLY A 448 -23.97 -5.51 18.31
C GLY A 448 -24.28 -4.07 18.68
N SER A 449 -25.48 -3.76 19.17
CA SER A 449 -25.89 -2.38 19.46
C SER A 449 -25.14 -1.76 20.64
N ASP A 450 -25.18 -0.44 20.76
CA ASP A 450 -24.57 0.29 21.88
C ASP A 450 -25.15 -0.16 23.22
N GLU A 451 -26.44 -0.49 23.30
CA GLU A 451 -27.02 -0.99 24.55
C GLU A 451 -26.39 -2.32 24.99
N VAL A 452 -26.08 -3.22 24.05
CA VAL A 452 -25.43 -4.50 24.35
C VAL A 452 -24.01 -4.25 24.84
N VAL A 453 -23.23 -3.44 24.12
CA VAL A 453 -21.85 -3.11 24.50
C VAL A 453 -21.82 -2.39 25.85
N ASP A 454 -22.68 -1.40 26.05
CA ASP A 454 -22.76 -0.64 27.30
C ASP A 454 -23.13 -1.53 28.48
N ARG A 455 -24.10 -2.43 28.32
CA ARG A 455 -24.49 -3.37 29.39
C ARG A 455 -23.32 -4.26 29.82
N LEU A 456 -22.55 -4.80 28.87
CA LEU A 456 -21.43 -5.71 29.15
C LEU A 456 -20.20 -4.98 29.69
N THR A 457 -19.98 -3.73 29.27
CA THR A 457 -18.77 -2.96 29.56
C THR A 457 -18.97 -1.85 30.60
N ARG A 458 -20.14 -1.78 31.24
CA ARG A 458 -20.43 -0.79 32.27
C ARG A 458 -19.54 -0.98 33.51
N PRO A 459 -18.81 0.06 33.95
CA PRO A 459 -18.06 0.00 35.21
C PRO A 459 -18.93 -0.44 36.40
N GLY A 460 -18.41 -1.37 37.21
CA GLY A 460 -19.16 -1.95 38.34
C GLY A 460 -20.24 -2.96 37.94
N GLY A 461 -20.45 -3.24 36.65
CA GLY A 461 -21.32 -4.31 36.17
C GLY A 461 -20.71 -5.70 36.41
N GLU A 462 -21.57 -6.72 36.44
CA GLU A 462 -21.20 -8.13 36.69
C GLU A 462 -20.10 -8.65 35.74
N PHE A 463 -20.19 -8.29 34.45
CA PHE A 463 -19.24 -8.74 33.42
C PHE A 463 -18.00 -7.85 33.28
N TYR A 464 -17.97 -6.68 33.93
CA TYR A 464 -16.90 -5.69 33.78
C TYR A 464 -15.51 -6.25 34.13
N PRO A 465 -15.31 -7.06 35.19
CA PRO A 465 -14.01 -7.65 35.50
C PRO A 465 -13.45 -8.53 34.38
N ARG A 466 -14.31 -9.14 33.55
CA ARG A 466 -13.89 -9.92 32.38
C ARG A 466 -13.40 -9.02 31.25
N MET A 467 -14.01 -7.85 31.06
CA MET A 467 -13.58 -6.88 30.05
C MET A 467 -12.22 -6.28 30.40
N GLN A 468 -11.98 -6.04 31.70
CA GLN A 468 -10.75 -5.45 32.20
C GLN A 468 -9.49 -6.25 31.85
N LEU A 469 -9.56 -7.59 31.81
CA LEU A 469 -8.44 -8.42 31.37
C LEU A 469 -8.09 -8.15 29.89
N THR A 470 -9.10 -7.99 29.03
CA THR A 470 -8.89 -7.62 27.62
C THR A 470 -8.29 -6.22 27.50
N TYR A 471 -8.78 -5.26 28.28
CA TYR A 471 -8.24 -3.88 28.29
C TYR A 471 -6.77 -3.87 28.74
N TYR A 472 -6.46 -4.59 29.80
CA TYR A 472 -5.09 -4.77 30.31
C TYR A 472 -4.17 -5.36 29.24
N THR A 473 -4.60 -6.45 28.60
CA THR A 473 -3.83 -7.14 27.56
C THR A 473 -3.54 -6.21 26.37
N GLN A 474 -4.56 -5.51 25.85
CA GLN A 474 -4.41 -4.59 24.72
C GLN A 474 -3.55 -3.38 25.07
N PHE A 475 -3.62 -2.87 26.30
CA PHE A 475 -2.77 -1.76 26.75
C PHE A 475 -1.28 -2.15 26.75
N HIS A 476 -0.92 -3.34 27.24
CA HIS A 476 0.47 -3.79 27.22
C HIS A 476 0.96 -4.10 25.80
N LEU A 477 0.13 -4.69 24.93
CA LEU A 477 0.44 -4.86 23.51
C LEU A 477 0.74 -3.51 22.83
N HIS A 478 -0.12 -2.51 23.06
CA HIS A 478 0.06 -1.16 22.54
C HIS A 478 1.41 -0.56 22.97
N ARG A 479 1.72 -0.59 24.28
CA ARG A 479 2.99 -0.06 24.81
C ARG A 479 4.20 -0.73 24.18
N GLN A 480 4.18 -2.06 24.06
CA GLN A 480 5.31 -2.81 23.53
C GLN A 480 5.55 -2.55 22.05
N LEU A 481 4.49 -2.52 21.23
CA LEU A 481 4.62 -2.20 19.82
C LEU A 481 5.03 -0.74 19.60
N LEU A 482 4.46 0.19 20.38
CA LEU A 482 4.85 1.61 20.32
C LEU A 482 6.32 1.80 20.71
N ARG A 483 6.80 1.11 21.74
CA ARG A 483 8.21 1.11 22.15
C ARG A 483 9.12 0.59 21.04
N ALA A 484 8.76 -0.51 20.38
CA ALA A 484 9.51 -1.05 19.26
C ALA A 484 9.54 -0.07 18.06
N SER A 485 8.42 0.58 17.75
CA SER A 485 8.31 1.63 16.73
C SER A 485 9.21 2.83 17.02
N GLN A 486 9.16 3.35 18.24
CA GLN A 486 9.99 4.48 18.66
C GLN A 486 11.49 4.12 18.63
N TYR A 487 11.84 2.90 19.02
CA TYR A 487 13.22 2.41 18.93
C TYR A 487 13.70 2.35 17.47
N ALA A 488 12.88 1.81 16.57
CA ALA A 488 13.18 1.77 15.14
C ALA A 488 13.36 3.18 14.56
N ALA A 489 12.46 4.11 14.91
CA ALA A 489 12.55 5.51 14.47
C ALA A 489 13.84 6.19 14.97
N ALA A 490 14.23 5.97 16.24
CA ALA A 490 15.46 6.50 16.81
C ALA A 490 16.73 5.95 16.12
N LYS A 491 16.65 4.74 15.56
CA LYS A 491 17.69 4.10 14.75
C LYS A 491 17.58 4.41 13.25
N ARG A 492 16.67 5.31 12.84
CA ARG A 492 16.38 5.63 11.43
C ARG A 492 16.00 4.40 10.60
N VAL A 493 15.28 3.44 11.20
CA VAL A 493 14.73 2.25 10.54
C VAL A 493 13.21 2.36 10.49
N VAL A 494 12.66 2.34 9.27
CA VAL A 494 11.21 2.41 9.04
C VAL A 494 10.57 1.08 9.41
N LEU A 495 9.59 1.09 10.31
CA LEU A 495 8.66 -0.04 10.45
C LEU A 495 7.51 0.10 9.47
N LYS A 496 7.41 -0.89 8.58
CA LYS A 496 6.40 -0.97 7.54
C LYS A 496 5.37 -2.05 7.88
N GLY A 497 4.14 -1.64 8.12
CA GLY A 497 3.02 -2.54 8.39
C GLY A 497 2.44 -3.18 7.12
N ASP A 498 1.46 -4.04 7.31
CA ASP A 498 0.69 -4.69 6.25
C ASP A 498 -0.80 -4.65 6.59
N LEU A 499 -1.62 -4.22 5.64
CA LEU A 499 -3.03 -3.92 5.78
C LEU A 499 -3.84 -4.90 4.92
N PRO A 500 -4.46 -5.93 5.52
CA PRO A 500 -5.34 -6.85 4.81
C PRO A 500 -6.47 -6.12 4.08
N ILE A 501 -6.79 -6.52 2.86
CA ILE A 501 -7.94 -5.95 2.14
C ILE A 501 -9.28 -6.29 2.80
N GLY A 502 -9.38 -7.45 3.47
CA GLY A 502 -10.63 -7.96 4.05
C GLY A 502 -10.63 -8.01 5.57
N VAL A 503 -11.80 -8.34 6.12
CA VAL A 503 -12.03 -8.69 7.53
C VAL A 503 -12.77 -10.02 7.59
N ASP A 504 -12.62 -10.77 8.68
CA ASP A 504 -13.40 -12.01 8.85
C ASP A 504 -14.90 -11.68 8.94
N LYS A 505 -15.77 -12.51 8.36
CA LYS A 505 -17.25 -12.42 8.51
C LYS A 505 -17.72 -12.52 9.96
N ARG A 506 -16.87 -13.08 10.83
CA ARG A 506 -17.06 -13.31 12.26
C ARG A 506 -16.28 -12.28 13.09
N SER A 507 -15.96 -11.12 12.51
CA SER A 507 -15.22 -10.04 13.19
C SER A 507 -16.11 -9.12 14.02
N VAL A 508 -15.50 -8.39 14.95
CA VAL A 508 -16.15 -7.28 15.67
C VAL A 508 -16.64 -6.20 14.71
N ASP A 509 -15.91 -5.96 13.62
CA ASP A 509 -16.25 -4.98 12.59
C ASP A 509 -17.57 -5.33 11.90
N THR A 510 -17.74 -6.59 11.49
CA THR A 510 -19.00 -7.06 10.87
C THR A 510 -20.15 -7.20 11.86
N TRP A 511 -19.86 -7.38 13.15
CA TRP A 511 -20.88 -7.38 14.20
C TRP A 511 -21.39 -5.97 14.52
N ARG A 512 -20.48 -4.98 14.56
CA ARG A 512 -20.80 -3.59 14.88
C ARG A 512 -21.37 -2.81 13.70
N ALA A 513 -20.89 -3.08 12.50
CA ALA A 513 -21.26 -2.34 11.31
C ALA A 513 -21.58 -3.27 10.11
N PRO A 514 -22.50 -4.25 10.25
CA PRO A 514 -22.81 -5.19 9.17
C PRO A 514 -23.28 -4.50 7.88
N HIS A 515 -23.89 -3.31 7.99
CA HIS A 515 -24.35 -2.51 6.85
C HIS A 515 -23.22 -1.99 5.94
N LEU A 516 -21.97 -2.02 6.39
CA LEU A 516 -20.80 -1.67 5.56
C LEU A 516 -20.30 -2.86 4.73
N PHE A 517 -20.89 -4.04 4.90
CA PHE A 517 -20.43 -5.30 4.31
C PHE A 517 -21.58 -6.06 3.65
N ARG A 518 -21.28 -6.75 2.56
CA ARG A 518 -22.19 -7.67 1.89
C ARG A 518 -21.98 -9.06 2.44
N MET A 519 -22.70 -9.36 3.52
CA MET A 519 -22.52 -10.59 4.32
C MET A 519 -22.91 -11.86 3.57
N ASP A 520 -23.76 -11.77 2.55
CA ASP A 520 -24.17 -12.85 1.66
C ASP A 520 -23.20 -13.10 0.50
N LYS A 521 -22.12 -12.34 0.42
CA LYS A 521 -21.06 -12.45 -0.60
C LYS A 521 -19.74 -12.78 0.04
N SER A 522 -18.77 -13.16 -0.78
CA SER A 522 -17.40 -13.41 -0.37
C SER A 522 -16.41 -12.80 -1.35
N THR A 523 -15.27 -12.38 -0.83
CA THR A 523 -14.14 -11.91 -1.61
C THR A 523 -13.31 -13.12 -2.05
N GLY A 524 -12.74 -13.05 -3.24
CA GLY A 524 -11.87 -14.11 -3.75
C GLY A 524 -10.94 -13.65 -4.87
N ALA A 525 -10.53 -14.61 -5.68
CA ALA A 525 -9.77 -14.38 -6.90
C ALA A 525 -10.31 -15.26 -8.04
N PRO A 526 -10.27 -14.78 -9.31
CA PRO A 526 -10.58 -15.60 -10.46
C PRO A 526 -9.57 -16.76 -10.59
N PRO A 527 -9.88 -17.78 -11.40
CA PRO A 527 -8.92 -18.81 -11.76
C PRO A 527 -7.62 -18.26 -12.34
N ASP A 528 -6.49 -18.85 -11.96
CA ASP A 528 -5.16 -18.55 -12.48
C ASP A 528 -4.32 -19.83 -12.68
N ALA A 529 -3.03 -19.67 -13.01
CA ALA A 529 -2.12 -20.79 -13.25
C ALA A 529 -1.85 -21.66 -12.00
N PHE A 530 -2.05 -21.10 -10.80
CA PHE A 530 -1.81 -21.77 -9.51
C PHE A 530 -3.10 -22.34 -8.91
N SER A 531 -4.25 -21.72 -9.18
CA SER A 531 -5.58 -22.15 -8.72
C SER A 531 -6.59 -22.19 -9.88
N PRO A 532 -6.76 -23.34 -10.55
CA PRO A 532 -7.70 -23.50 -11.68
C PRO A 532 -9.18 -23.29 -11.34
N THR A 533 -9.54 -23.38 -10.06
CA THR A 533 -10.91 -23.14 -9.56
C THR A 533 -11.10 -21.73 -9.00
N GLY A 534 -10.08 -20.88 -9.09
CA GLY A 534 -10.04 -19.61 -8.36
C GLY A 534 -10.01 -19.83 -6.85
N GLN A 535 -10.05 -18.73 -6.11
CA GLN A 535 -9.98 -18.75 -4.65
C GLN A 535 -11.20 -18.08 -4.04
N ASN A 536 -11.68 -18.60 -2.92
CA ASN A 536 -12.68 -17.97 -2.08
C ASN A 536 -12.05 -17.75 -0.71
N TRP A 537 -11.78 -16.50 -0.36
CA TRP A 537 -11.08 -16.14 0.87
C TRP A 537 -12.02 -16.07 2.09
N GLY A 538 -13.33 -16.12 1.87
CA GLY A 538 -14.33 -16.16 2.93
C GLY A 538 -14.67 -14.81 3.56
N PHE A 539 -14.00 -13.72 3.20
CA PHE A 539 -14.26 -12.35 3.70
C PHE A 539 -15.46 -11.73 3.00
N PRO A 540 -16.35 -10.97 3.67
CA PRO A 540 -17.44 -10.29 2.97
C PRO A 540 -16.88 -9.20 2.04
N THR A 541 -17.58 -8.89 0.95
CA THR A 541 -17.23 -7.72 0.13
C THR A 541 -17.76 -6.44 0.78
N TYR A 542 -17.17 -5.29 0.44
CA TYR A 542 -17.60 -4.01 0.99
C TYR A 542 -18.84 -3.44 0.29
N ASP A 543 -19.70 -2.78 1.06
CA ASP A 543 -20.64 -1.80 0.52
C ASP A 543 -19.96 -0.44 0.42
N TRP A 544 -19.26 -0.21 -0.70
CA TRP A 544 -18.56 1.04 -0.95
C TRP A 544 -19.49 2.25 -1.02
N ALA A 545 -20.77 2.07 -1.37
CA ALA A 545 -21.73 3.17 -1.41
C ALA A 545 -22.13 3.60 0.01
N ALA A 546 -22.38 2.64 0.90
CA ALA A 546 -22.60 2.91 2.31
C ALA A 546 -21.38 3.61 2.95
N MET A 547 -20.17 3.11 2.69
CA MET A 547 -18.93 3.72 3.19
C MET A 547 -18.67 5.12 2.61
N ALA A 548 -19.06 5.39 1.37
CA ALA A 548 -18.86 6.72 0.78
C ALA A 548 -19.76 7.79 1.46
N SER A 549 -20.89 7.39 2.03
CA SER A 549 -21.87 8.31 2.63
C SER A 549 -21.35 9.08 3.86
N ASP A 550 -20.37 8.52 4.57
CA ASP A 550 -19.72 9.14 5.73
C ASP A 550 -18.26 9.56 5.46
N GLY A 551 -17.86 9.58 4.17
CA GLY A 551 -16.49 9.90 3.77
C GLY A 551 -15.48 8.83 4.16
N PHE A 552 -15.88 7.56 4.11
CA PHE A 552 -15.07 6.38 4.40
C PHE A 552 -14.55 6.35 5.84
N ALA A 553 -15.39 6.70 6.82
CA ALA A 553 -14.98 6.87 8.21
C ALA A 553 -14.33 5.61 8.81
N TRP A 554 -14.88 4.42 8.50
CA TRP A 554 -14.31 3.13 8.93
C TRP A 554 -12.87 2.92 8.42
N TRP A 555 -12.63 3.14 7.13
CA TRP A 555 -11.29 3.01 6.53
C TRP A 555 -10.31 4.06 7.06
N ARG A 556 -10.76 5.31 7.23
CA ARG A 556 -9.93 6.38 7.78
C ARG A 556 -9.54 6.09 9.24
N SER A 557 -10.47 5.59 10.06
CA SER A 557 -10.19 5.17 11.44
C SER A 557 -9.17 4.04 11.48
N ARG A 558 -9.32 3.02 10.61
CA ARG A 558 -8.39 1.90 10.49
C ARG A 558 -6.96 2.35 10.18
N LEU A 559 -6.80 3.26 9.20
CA LEU A 559 -5.48 3.79 8.83
C LEU A 559 -4.89 4.69 9.94
N ALA A 560 -5.70 5.57 10.52
CA ALA A 560 -5.28 6.41 11.64
C ALA A 560 -4.80 5.59 12.85
N HIS A 561 -5.46 4.46 13.12
CA HIS A 561 -5.05 3.56 14.19
C HIS A 561 -3.67 2.94 13.91
N LEU A 562 -3.41 2.47 12.69
CA LEU A 562 -2.12 1.89 12.30
C LEU A 562 -0.97 2.90 12.30
N ALA A 563 -1.25 4.17 11.99
CA ALA A 563 -0.26 5.25 11.98
C ALA A 563 0.39 5.52 13.36
N GLN A 564 -0.15 4.96 14.45
CA GLN A 564 0.47 4.99 15.77
C GLN A 564 1.78 4.17 15.81
N TYR A 565 1.87 3.12 15.00
CA TYR A 565 2.95 2.13 15.07
C TYR A 565 3.84 2.11 13.84
N PHE A 566 3.31 2.51 12.68
CA PHE A 566 4.00 2.40 11.40
C PHE A 566 4.08 3.75 10.71
N THR A 567 5.13 3.95 9.93
CA THR A 567 5.32 5.14 9.08
C THR A 567 5.23 4.82 7.58
N ALA A 568 5.08 3.53 7.26
CA ALA A 568 4.78 3.01 5.93
C ALA A 568 3.86 1.79 6.05
N TYR A 569 3.08 1.48 5.02
CA TYR A 569 2.27 0.27 5.00
C TYR A 569 2.15 -0.34 3.60
N ARG A 570 1.96 -1.66 3.55
CA ARG A 570 1.45 -2.38 2.38
C ARG A 570 -0.08 -2.36 2.43
N ILE A 571 -0.72 -2.00 1.32
CA ILE A 571 -2.12 -2.34 1.04
C ILE A 571 -2.07 -3.71 0.37
N ASP A 572 -2.53 -4.73 1.07
CA ASP A 572 -2.79 -6.03 0.47
C ASP A 572 -3.88 -5.90 -0.60
N HIS A 573 -3.69 -6.53 -1.75
CA HIS A 573 -4.62 -6.54 -2.87
C HIS A 573 -5.17 -5.15 -3.21
N VAL A 574 -4.30 -4.20 -3.57
CA VAL A 574 -4.70 -2.82 -3.90
C VAL A 574 -5.73 -2.76 -5.03
N LEU A 575 -5.76 -3.81 -5.85
CA LEU A 575 -6.78 -4.03 -6.87
C LEU A 575 -8.20 -3.97 -6.31
N GLY A 576 -8.44 -4.36 -5.06
CA GLY A 576 -9.73 -4.31 -4.37
C GLY A 576 -10.39 -2.92 -4.34
N PHE A 577 -9.60 -1.85 -4.44
CA PHE A 577 -10.10 -0.47 -4.54
C PHE A 577 -10.62 -0.13 -5.94
N PHE A 578 -10.04 -0.75 -6.97
CA PHE A 578 -10.51 -0.66 -8.35
C PHE A 578 -11.73 -1.56 -8.53
N ARG A 579 -11.58 -2.84 -8.15
CA ARG A 579 -12.55 -3.91 -8.30
C ARG A 579 -12.23 -5.06 -7.36
N ILE A 580 -13.24 -5.80 -6.94
CA ILE A 580 -13.06 -7.02 -6.18
C ILE A 580 -13.72 -8.19 -6.91
N TRP A 581 -13.13 -9.38 -6.85
CA TRP A 581 -13.79 -10.59 -7.31
C TRP A 581 -14.82 -11.01 -6.25
N GLU A 582 -16.09 -10.79 -6.55
CA GLU A 582 -17.22 -11.10 -5.69
C GLU A 582 -17.72 -12.51 -6.01
N VAL A 583 -17.67 -13.38 -5.01
CA VAL A 583 -18.14 -14.77 -5.04
C VAL A 583 -19.48 -14.83 -4.30
N PRO A 584 -20.54 -15.38 -4.92
CA PRO A 584 -21.82 -15.60 -4.22
C PRO A 584 -21.65 -16.47 -2.96
N GLY A 585 -22.40 -16.18 -1.89
CA GLY A 585 -22.26 -16.87 -0.60
C GLY A 585 -22.65 -18.35 -0.59
N ASP A 586 -23.25 -18.85 -1.67
CA ASP A 586 -23.57 -20.27 -1.86
C ASP A 586 -22.46 -21.03 -2.63
N CYS A 587 -21.37 -20.34 -2.99
CA CYS A 587 -20.19 -20.88 -3.64
C CYS A 587 -19.05 -21.11 -2.63
N VAL A 588 -18.33 -22.23 -2.76
CA VAL A 588 -17.16 -22.56 -1.93
C VAL A 588 -15.84 -22.38 -2.70
N THR A 589 -15.92 -22.27 -4.03
CA THR A 589 -14.79 -21.98 -4.92
C THR A 589 -14.86 -20.55 -5.46
N GLY A 590 -13.79 -20.07 -6.09
CA GLY A 590 -13.78 -18.75 -6.74
C GLY A 590 -14.38 -18.75 -8.16
N LEU A 591 -14.69 -19.91 -8.73
CA LEU A 591 -14.93 -20.06 -10.18
C LEU A 591 -16.20 -19.36 -10.69
N LEU A 592 -17.23 -19.27 -9.84
CA LEU A 592 -18.52 -18.65 -10.16
C LEU A 592 -18.63 -17.21 -9.62
N GLY A 593 -17.50 -16.58 -9.32
CA GLY A 593 -17.47 -15.15 -9.01
C GLY A 593 -17.43 -14.27 -10.27
N TYR A 594 -17.49 -12.95 -10.03
CA TYR A 594 -17.35 -11.92 -11.07
C TYR A 594 -16.79 -10.62 -10.45
N PHE A 595 -16.24 -9.73 -11.28
CA PHE A 595 -15.70 -8.45 -10.79
C PHE A 595 -16.80 -7.45 -10.42
N ARG A 596 -16.63 -6.77 -9.28
CA ARG A 596 -17.48 -5.66 -8.82
C ARG A 596 -16.63 -4.46 -8.37
N PRO A 597 -16.91 -3.23 -8.84
CA PRO A 597 -17.90 -2.91 -9.87
C PRO A 597 -17.47 -3.44 -11.25
N SER A 598 -18.45 -3.63 -12.13
CA SER A 598 -18.25 -3.92 -13.55
C SER A 598 -19.46 -3.43 -14.35
N ARG A 599 -19.27 -3.22 -15.66
CA ARG A 599 -20.34 -3.06 -16.65
C ARG A 599 -20.73 -4.46 -17.14
N PRO A 600 -21.87 -5.03 -16.70
CA PRO A 600 -22.32 -6.35 -17.14
C PRO A 600 -22.67 -6.35 -18.63
N LEU A 601 -22.75 -7.54 -19.23
CA LEU A 601 -23.39 -7.76 -20.52
C LEU A 601 -24.90 -7.70 -20.33
N THR A 602 -25.62 -6.98 -21.17
CA THR A 602 -27.09 -6.95 -21.07
C THR A 602 -27.72 -7.98 -22.00
N LYS A 603 -28.92 -8.45 -21.65
CA LYS A 603 -29.72 -9.33 -22.51
C LYS A 603 -29.89 -8.76 -23.91
N SER A 604 -30.25 -7.47 -23.99
CA SER A 604 -30.40 -6.77 -25.27
C SER A 604 -29.11 -6.76 -26.09
N GLU A 605 -27.93 -6.62 -25.46
CA GLU A 605 -26.65 -6.65 -26.17
C GLU A 605 -26.36 -8.04 -26.75
N LEU A 606 -26.66 -9.10 -25.98
CA LEU A 606 -26.52 -10.48 -26.43
C LEU A 606 -27.44 -10.79 -27.61
N GLU A 607 -28.73 -10.42 -27.50
CA GLU A 607 -29.74 -10.65 -28.53
C GLU A 607 -29.41 -9.93 -29.84
N GLN A 608 -28.97 -8.67 -29.76
CA GLN A 608 -28.54 -7.89 -30.93
C GLN A 608 -27.35 -8.52 -31.66
N ARG A 609 -26.52 -9.29 -30.96
CA ARG A 609 -25.39 -10.04 -31.53
C ARG A 609 -25.75 -11.50 -31.87
N GLY A 610 -27.04 -11.83 -31.87
CA GLY A 610 -27.56 -13.13 -32.28
C GLY A 610 -27.55 -14.22 -31.19
N VAL A 611 -27.27 -13.87 -29.94
CA VAL A 611 -27.25 -14.78 -28.79
C VAL A 611 -28.49 -14.51 -27.91
N TRP A 612 -29.53 -15.35 -28.04
CA TRP A 612 -30.85 -15.06 -27.45
C TRP A 612 -31.28 -16.01 -26.32
N ASP A 613 -30.75 -17.23 -26.25
CA ASP A 613 -31.11 -18.21 -25.21
C ASP A 613 -30.23 -18.02 -23.96
N THR A 614 -30.49 -16.95 -23.21
CA THR A 614 -29.72 -16.64 -21.98
C THR A 614 -29.95 -17.68 -20.88
N GLU A 615 -31.13 -18.29 -20.83
CA GLU A 615 -31.46 -19.35 -19.87
C GLU A 615 -30.53 -20.56 -20.03
N ARG A 616 -30.25 -20.97 -21.28
CA ARG A 616 -29.27 -22.03 -21.58
C ARG A 616 -27.87 -21.66 -21.11
N LEU A 617 -27.46 -20.39 -21.20
CA LEU A 617 -26.09 -19.96 -20.91
C LEU A 617 -25.78 -19.91 -19.40
N VAL A 618 -26.79 -19.66 -18.56
CA VAL A 618 -26.63 -19.58 -17.10
C VAL A 618 -26.89 -20.90 -16.38
N LYS A 619 -27.50 -21.88 -17.05
CA LYS A 619 -27.77 -23.21 -16.50
C LYS A 619 -26.68 -24.23 -16.84
N PRO A 620 -26.31 -25.11 -15.89
CA PRO A 620 -25.39 -26.21 -16.16
C PRO A 620 -25.87 -27.11 -17.30
N LEU A 621 -24.98 -27.47 -18.23
CA LEU A 621 -25.26 -28.54 -19.19
C LEU A 621 -24.83 -29.89 -18.60
N ILE A 622 -25.80 -30.69 -18.14
CA ILE A 622 -25.56 -32.03 -17.60
C ILE A 622 -26.20 -33.06 -18.55
N THR A 623 -25.35 -33.88 -19.17
CA THR A 623 -25.75 -34.94 -20.10
C THR A 623 -25.34 -36.30 -19.55
N GLU A 624 -25.99 -37.37 -20.01
CA GLU A 624 -25.60 -38.74 -19.71
C GLU A 624 -24.11 -39.01 -20.02
N ALA A 625 -23.61 -38.49 -21.14
CA ALA A 625 -22.20 -38.60 -21.52
C ALA A 625 -21.27 -37.94 -20.49
N ALA A 626 -21.63 -36.76 -19.98
CA ALA A 626 -20.85 -36.07 -18.95
C ALA A 626 -20.87 -36.85 -17.61
N LEU A 627 -22.00 -37.45 -17.25
CA LEU A 627 -22.12 -38.29 -16.05
C LEU A 627 -21.23 -39.54 -16.16
N LYS A 628 -21.28 -40.25 -17.30
CA LYS A 628 -20.42 -41.41 -17.58
C LYS A 628 -18.94 -41.04 -17.54
N GLN A 629 -18.57 -39.88 -18.10
CA GLN A 629 -17.20 -39.40 -18.10
C GLN A 629 -16.69 -39.07 -16.68
N LEU A 630 -17.51 -38.43 -15.84
CA LEU A 630 -17.08 -38.00 -14.50
C LEU A 630 -17.14 -39.11 -13.45
N PHE A 631 -18.10 -40.02 -13.54
CA PHE A 631 -18.39 -41.00 -12.48
C PHE A 631 -18.16 -42.45 -12.90
N GLY A 632 -17.85 -42.73 -14.16
CA GLY A 632 -17.61 -44.09 -14.66
C GLY A 632 -18.81 -45.00 -14.41
N GLU A 633 -18.56 -46.20 -13.88
CA GLU A 633 -19.61 -47.19 -13.56
C GLU A 633 -20.62 -46.70 -12.50
N ARG A 634 -20.26 -45.70 -11.69
CA ARG A 634 -21.12 -45.16 -10.62
C ARG A 634 -22.16 -44.15 -11.12
N TRP A 635 -22.15 -43.80 -12.41
CA TRP A 635 -22.95 -42.69 -12.92
C TRP A 635 -24.46 -42.86 -12.69
N GLU A 636 -25.00 -44.08 -12.76
CA GLU A 636 -26.43 -44.36 -12.54
C GLU A 636 -26.84 -44.07 -11.08
N VAL A 637 -26.02 -44.49 -10.13
CA VAL A 637 -26.24 -44.27 -8.69
C VAL A 637 -26.17 -42.78 -8.37
N VAL A 638 -25.17 -42.08 -8.93
CA VAL A 638 -25.03 -40.63 -8.78
C VAL A 638 -26.22 -39.90 -9.39
N ALA A 639 -26.66 -40.28 -10.58
CA ALA A 639 -27.82 -39.69 -11.25
C ALA A 639 -29.10 -39.89 -10.41
N ALA A 640 -29.37 -41.12 -9.95
CA ALA A 640 -30.54 -41.43 -9.14
C ALA A 640 -30.57 -40.62 -7.83
N THR A 641 -29.41 -40.47 -7.18
CA THR A 641 -29.28 -39.81 -5.88
C THR A 641 -29.34 -38.29 -5.98
N TYR A 642 -28.59 -37.69 -6.91
CA TYR A 642 -28.33 -36.23 -6.91
C TYR A 642 -29.04 -35.47 -8.04
N MET A 643 -29.63 -36.15 -9.02
CA MET A 643 -30.18 -35.53 -10.22
C MET A 643 -31.69 -35.75 -10.41
N LEU A 644 -32.29 -34.93 -11.26
CA LEU A 644 -33.62 -35.09 -11.86
C LEU A 644 -33.44 -35.14 -13.38
N GLU A 645 -34.11 -36.08 -14.05
CA GLU A 645 -34.14 -36.10 -15.51
C GLU A 645 -34.92 -34.88 -16.04
N ASP A 646 -34.34 -34.21 -17.03
CA ASP A 646 -34.82 -32.95 -17.63
C ASP A 646 -34.95 -33.10 -19.16
N GLY A 647 -35.43 -34.27 -19.58
CA GLY A 647 -35.54 -34.72 -20.96
C GLY A 647 -34.55 -35.86 -21.29
N PRO A 648 -34.71 -36.51 -22.47
CA PRO A 648 -33.93 -37.70 -22.81
C PRO A 648 -32.41 -37.46 -22.72
N GLY A 649 -31.75 -38.18 -21.81
CA GLY A 649 -30.30 -38.09 -21.59
C GLY A 649 -29.79 -36.76 -21.02
N LYS A 650 -30.70 -35.90 -20.52
CA LYS A 650 -30.39 -34.61 -19.89
C LYS A 650 -30.82 -34.61 -18.43
N TYR A 651 -30.05 -33.95 -17.59
CA TYR A 651 -30.27 -33.95 -16.15
C TYR A 651 -30.14 -32.53 -15.58
N LYS A 652 -30.73 -32.33 -14.41
CA LYS A 652 -30.49 -31.17 -13.54
C LYS A 652 -30.22 -31.63 -12.12
N LEU A 653 -29.44 -30.86 -11.37
CA LEU A 653 -29.24 -31.12 -9.95
C LEU A 653 -30.57 -31.04 -9.21
N ARG A 654 -30.80 -31.95 -8.26
CA ARG A 654 -31.90 -31.82 -7.30
C ARG A 654 -31.73 -30.52 -6.50
N PRO A 655 -32.83 -29.85 -6.09
CA PRO A 655 -32.75 -28.61 -5.32
C PRO A 655 -31.85 -28.68 -4.07
N ALA A 656 -31.81 -29.84 -3.39
CA ALA A 656 -30.97 -30.08 -2.22
C ALA A 656 -29.46 -30.05 -2.50
N TYR A 657 -29.02 -30.08 -3.76
CA TYR A 657 -27.62 -30.08 -4.19
C TYR A 657 -27.34 -29.02 -5.26
N ALA A 658 -28.18 -27.98 -5.34
CA ALA A 658 -28.11 -26.96 -6.39
C ALA A 658 -27.00 -25.90 -6.17
N SER A 659 -26.45 -25.80 -4.96
CA SER A 659 -25.35 -24.88 -4.63
C SER A 659 -24.06 -25.62 -4.29
N GLU A 660 -22.93 -24.93 -4.41
CA GLU A 660 -21.65 -25.53 -4.04
C GLU A 660 -21.58 -25.82 -2.53
N CYS A 661 -22.10 -24.92 -1.69
CA CYS A 661 -22.19 -25.15 -0.25
C CYS A 661 -22.97 -26.44 0.08
N ALA A 662 -24.07 -26.70 -0.62
CA ALA A 662 -24.84 -27.92 -0.41
C ALA A 662 -24.10 -29.19 -0.88
N ILE A 663 -23.35 -29.11 -1.98
CA ILE A 663 -22.49 -30.20 -2.45
C ILE A 663 -21.33 -30.46 -1.46
N ALA A 664 -20.68 -29.40 -0.98
CA ALA A 664 -19.61 -29.52 0.01
C ALA A 664 -20.10 -30.12 1.34
N ALA A 665 -21.36 -29.85 1.70
CA ALA A 665 -21.99 -30.36 2.92
C ALA A 665 -22.45 -31.83 2.83
N ILE A 666 -22.30 -32.53 1.68
CA ILE A 666 -22.62 -33.97 1.56
C ILE A 666 -21.82 -34.73 2.63
N PRO A 667 -22.44 -35.43 3.60
CA PRO A 667 -21.74 -35.92 4.78
C PRO A 667 -20.79 -37.08 4.46
N ILE A 668 -19.64 -37.10 5.14
CA ILE A 668 -18.78 -38.28 5.26
C ILE A 668 -19.00 -38.81 6.67
N ARG A 669 -19.39 -40.09 6.82
CA ARG A 669 -19.59 -40.67 8.14
C ARG A 669 -18.24 -40.71 8.88
N PRO A 670 -18.19 -40.34 10.16
CA PRO A 670 -17.02 -40.60 10.99
C PRO A 670 -16.60 -42.07 10.88
N ASP A 671 -15.30 -42.33 10.89
CA ASP A 671 -14.70 -43.67 10.81
C ASP A 671 -15.00 -44.43 9.50
N SER A 672 -15.40 -43.73 8.44
CA SER A 672 -15.50 -44.32 7.10
C SER A 672 -14.15 -44.85 6.62
N PRO A 673 -14.10 -46.03 5.97
CA PRO A 673 -12.86 -46.52 5.39
C PRO A 673 -12.35 -45.57 4.30
N ALA A 674 -11.03 -45.48 4.12
CA ALA A 674 -10.39 -44.50 3.23
C ALA A 674 -10.91 -44.54 1.78
N TRP A 675 -11.29 -45.72 1.27
CA TRP A 675 -11.88 -45.85 -0.06
C TRP A 675 -13.25 -45.16 -0.17
N LEU A 676 -14.08 -45.20 0.86
CA LEU A 676 -15.40 -44.56 0.89
C LEU A 676 -15.28 -43.05 1.04
N VAL A 677 -14.32 -42.59 1.86
CA VAL A 677 -13.97 -41.17 1.96
C VAL A 677 -13.59 -40.64 0.58
N ARG A 678 -12.65 -41.31 -0.10
CA ARG A 678 -12.24 -40.96 -1.46
C ARG A 678 -13.40 -40.98 -2.44
N GLU A 679 -14.27 -41.98 -2.37
CA GLU A 679 -15.44 -42.08 -3.23
C GLU A 679 -16.40 -40.88 -3.07
N VAL A 680 -16.66 -40.45 -1.83
CA VAL A 680 -17.51 -39.29 -1.54
C VAL A 680 -16.84 -38.01 -2.01
N GLU A 681 -15.52 -37.84 -1.79
CA GLU A 681 -14.78 -36.67 -2.28
C GLU A 681 -14.77 -36.60 -3.81
N ASP A 682 -14.55 -37.72 -4.50
CA ASP A 682 -14.63 -37.81 -5.97
C ASP A 682 -16.05 -37.45 -6.44
N THR A 683 -17.08 -37.87 -5.70
CA THR A 683 -18.48 -37.54 -5.98
C THR A 683 -18.73 -36.03 -5.83
N ARG A 684 -18.29 -35.42 -4.72
CA ARG A 684 -18.38 -33.97 -4.51
C ARG A 684 -17.66 -33.22 -5.63
N ALA A 685 -16.43 -33.61 -5.97
CA ALA A 685 -15.65 -32.98 -7.03
C ALA A 685 -16.35 -33.08 -8.40
N GLY A 686 -16.94 -34.23 -8.73
CA GLY A 686 -17.72 -34.40 -9.95
C GLY A 686 -18.99 -33.54 -9.98
N LEU A 687 -19.73 -33.47 -8.87
CA LEU A 687 -20.93 -32.63 -8.75
C LEU A 687 -20.58 -31.14 -8.86
N MET A 688 -19.47 -30.70 -8.26
CA MET A 688 -18.94 -29.33 -8.42
C MET A 688 -18.65 -29.01 -9.89
N ARG A 689 -17.92 -29.87 -10.59
CA ARG A 689 -17.62 -29.70 -12.02
C ARG A 689 -18.89 -29.56 -12.86
N LEU A 690 -19.92 -30.33 -12.57
CA LEU A 690 -21.22 -30.20 -13.24
C LEU A 690 -21.87 -28.86 -12.93
N ARG A 691 -21.99 -28.47 -11.65
CA ARG A 691 -22.58 -27.19 -11.23
C ARG A 691 -21.88 -25.99 -11.85
N GLN A 692 -20.57 -26.09 -12.04
CA GLN A 692 -19.72 -25.02 -12.57
C GLN A 692 -19.70 -24.95 -14.10
N ASN A 693 -20.34 -25.90 -14.81
CA ASN A 693 -20.33 -26.01 -16.28
C ASN A 693 -21.36 -25.06 -16.93
N VAL A 694 -21.19 -23.76 -16.70
CA VAL A 694 -22.01 -22.66 -17.25
C VAL A 694 -21.18 -21.78 -18.18
N VAL A 695 -21.83 -20.93 -18.97
CA VAL A 695 -21.16 -20.00 -19.91
C VAL A 695 -21.22 -18.57 -19.39
N LEU A 696 -22.40 -18.16 -18.90
CA LEU A 696 -22.63 -16.86 -18.27
C LEU A 696 -23.10 -17.08 -16.82
N LEU A 697 -22.94 -16.04 -16.01
CA LEU A 697 -23.49 -15.90 -14.67
C LEU A 697 -24.55 -14.82 -14.73
N ALA A 698 -25.76 -15.08 -14.21
CA ALA A 698 -26.76 -14.03 -14.06
C ALA A 698 -26.37 -13.11 -12.89
N ASP A 699 -26.56 -11.81 -13.04
CA ASP A 699 -26.42 -10.89 -11.92
C ASP A 699 -27.60 -11.11 -10.94
N PRO A 700 -27.36 -11.35 -9.64
CA PRO A 700 -28.42 -11.54 -8.66
C PRO A 700 -29.23 -10.26 -8.38
N GLU A 701 -28.73 -9.09 -8.73
CA GLU A 701 -29.36 -7.78 -8.50
C GLU A 701 -30.06 -7.23 -9.75
N ASP A 702 -29.72 -7.74 -10.95
CA ASP A 702 -30.32 -7.33 -12.23
C ASP A 702 -30.54 -8.53 -13.16
N LEU A 703 -31.81 -8.87 -13.39
CA LEU A 703 -32.21 -10.02 -14.22
C LEU A 703 -31.85 -9.88 -15.71
N GLU A 704 -31.57 -8.66 -16.17
CA GLU A 704 -31.18 -8.38 -17.55
C GLU A 704 -29.65 -8.32 -17.73
N ALA A 705 -28.88 -8.49 -16.64
CA ALA A 705 -27.44 -8.40 -16.62
C ALA A 705 -26.77 -9.79 -16.46
N PHE A 706 -25.65 -9.95 -17.16
CA PHE A 706 -24.87 -11.18 -17.20
C PHE A 706 -23.36 -10.91 -17.14
N HIS A 707 -22.64 -11.81 -16.49
CA HIS A 707 -21.18 -11.82 -16.44
C HIS A 707 -20.64 -13.06 -17.15
N PRO A 708 -19.63 -12.95 -18.03
CA PRO A 708 -18.94 -14.10 -18.56
C PRO A 708 -18.30 -14.93 -17.44
N ARG A 709 -18.53 -16.24 -17.43
CA ARG A 709 -17.75 -17.14 -16.55
C ARG A 709 -16.28 -17.06 -16.97
N PHE A 710 -15.38 -16.89 -16.00
CA PHE A 710 -13.96 -16.89 -16.30
C PHE A 710 -13.55 -18.22 -16.95
N GLY A 711 -12.78 -18.16 -18.04
CA GLY A 711 -12.37 -19.35 -18.78
C GLY A 711 -13.53 -20.13 -19.42
N LEU A 712 -14.63 -19.47 -19.82
CA LEU A 712 -15.79 -20.13 -20.43
C LEU A 712 -15.44 -21.02 -21.64
N MET A 713 -14.38 -20.68 -22.38
CA MET A 713 -13.94 -21.44 -23.57
C MET A 713 -13.47 -22.86 -23.24
N ALA A 714 -13.10 -23.14 -21.99
CA ALA A 714 -12.69 -24.46 -21.53
C ALA A 714 -13.88 -25.38 -21.16
N THR A 715 -15.11 -24.86 -21.17
CA THR A 715 -16.29 -25.62 -20.73
C THR A 715 -16.90 -26.46 -21.86
N SER A 716 -17.41 -27.65 -21.52
CA SER A 716 -18.20 -28.45 -22.48
C SER A 716 -19.52 -27.75 -22.82
N SER A 717 -20.04 -26.95 -21.89
CA SER A 717 -21.22 -26.10 -22.11
C SER A 717 -21.00 -25.13 -23.27
N TYR A 718 -19.87 -24.43 -23.33
CA TYR A 718 -19.50 -23.56 -24.46
C TYR A 718 -19.22 -24.35 -25.74
N ALA A 719 -18.52 -25.49 -25.66
CA ALA A 719 -18.20 -26.31 -26.83
C ALA A 719 -19.45 -26.79 -27.57
N SER A 720 -20.56 -27.02 -26.84
CA SER A 720 -21.85 -27.45 -27.40
C SER A 720 -22.63 -26.35 -28.15
N LEU A 721 -22.25 -25.06 -28.00
CA LEU A 721 -22.97 -23.94 -28.61
C LEU A 721 -22.73 -23.85 -30.12
N PRO A 722 -23.65 -23.25 -30.91
CA PRO A 722 -23.43 -22.98 -32.32
C PRO A 722 -22.16 -22.15 -32.58
N ALA A 723 -21.48 -22.39 -33.71
CA ALA A 723 -20.23 -21.70 -34.04
C ALA A 723 -20.33 -20.15 -34.02
N PRO A 724 -21.41 -19.51 -34.53
CA PRO A 724 -21.58 -18.07 -34.44
C PRO A 724 -21.67 -17.54 -33.00
N TRP A 725 -22.33 -18.30 -32.11
CA TRP A 725 -22.45 -17.94 -30.69
C TRP A 725 -21.10 -18.02 -29.99
N ARG A 726 -20.34 -19.09 -30.26
CA ARG A 726 -18.99 -19.26 -29.70
C ARG A 726 -18.09 -18.08 -30.08
N ALA A 727 -18.06 -17.70 -31.36
CA ALA A 727 -17.26 -16.56 -31.82
C ALA A 727 -17.67 -15.25 -31.12
N THR A 728 -18.98 -14.99 -31.02
CA THR A 728 -19.52 -13.79 -30.37
C THR A 728 -19.18 -13.75 -28.87
N LEU A 729 -19.43 -14.84 -28.15
CA LEU A 729 -19.18 -14.92 -26.70
C LEU A 729 -17.69 -14.84 -26.38
N ARG A 730 -16.80 -15.41 -27.22
CA ARG A 730 -15.35 -15.23 -27.06
C ARG A 730 -14.96 -13.76 -27.18
N HIS A 731 -15.44 -13.07 -28.21
CA HIS A 731 -15.13 -11.66 -28.40
C HIS A 731 -15.66 -10.80 -27.25
N MET A 732 -16.88 -11.05 -26.78
CA MET A 732 -17.47 -10.33 -25.64
C MET A 732 -16.75 -10.64 -24.32
N HIS A 733 -16.30 -11.88 -24.11
CA HIS A 733 -15.45 -12.25 -22.97
C HIS A 733 -14.15 -11.45 -22.95
N ASP A 734 -13.43 -11.41 -24.08
CA ASP A 734 -12.15 -10.71 -24.15
C ASP A 734 -12.32 -9.19 -23.99
N ASP A 735 -13.38 -8.62 -24.57
CA ASP A 735 -13.75 -7.23 -24.32
C ASP A 735 -14.08 -6.96 -22.84
N TYR A 736 -14.90 -7.83 -22.23
CA TYR A 736 -15.36 -7.70 -20.85
C TYR A 736 -14.21 -7.70 -19.84
N PHE A 737 -13.18 -8.53 -20.01
CA PHE A 737 -12.09 -8.63 -19.03
C PHE A 737 -10.93 -7.67 -19.28
N TYR A 738 -10.76 -7.16 -20.51
CA TYR A 738 -9.54 -6.44 -20.91
C TYR A 738 -9.73 -5.02 -21.44
N ARG A 739 -10.97 -4.58 -21.71
CA ARG A 739 -11.24 -3.26 -22.30
C ARG A 739 -12.45 -2.54 -21.70
N ARG A 740 -13.58 -3.23 -21.59
CA ARG A 740 -14.89 -2.65 -21.23
C ARG A 740 -14.91 -1.91 -19.88
N GLN A 741 -14.03 -2.30 -18.97
CA GLN A 741 -14.11 -1.97 -17.54
C GLN A 741 -13.14 -0.88 -17.09
N GLU A 742 -12.19 -0.50 -17.94
CA GLU A 742 -11.05 0.36 -17.57
C GLU A 742 -11.51 1.68 -16.92
N ASP A 743 -12.52 2.35 -17.50
CA ASP A 743 -13.06 3.60 -16.94
C ASP A 743 -13.73 3.39 -15.59
N VAL A 744 -14.54 2.33 -15.45
CA VAL A 744 -15.27 2.05 -14.21
C VAL A 744 -14.31 1.74 -13.07
N TRP A 745 -13.28 0.97 -13.35
CA TRP A 745 -12.26 0.62 -12.36
C TRP A 745 -11.39 1.82 -11.98
N ARG A 746 -11.03 2.68 -12.96
CA ARG A 746 -10.35 3.95 -12.68
C ARG A 746 -11.19 4.86 -11.79
N THR A 747 -12.46 5.11 -12.14
CA THR A 747 -13.38 5.94 -11.36
C THR A 747 -13.58 5.38 -9.96
N SER A 748 -13.77 4.06 -9.85
CA SER A 748 -13.90 3.34 -8.57
C SER A 748 -12.69 3.59 -7.66
N ALA A 749 -11.47 3.45 -8.18
CA ALA A 749 -10.25 3.70 -7.40
C ALA A 749 -10.07 5.18 -7.03
N MET A 750 -10.29 6.10 -7.97
CA MET A 750 -10.15 7.55 -7.74
C MET A 750 -11.19 8.10 -6.74
N SER A 751 -12.34 7.44 -6.58
CA SER A 751 -13.31 7.81 -5.55
C SER A 751 -12.91 7.40 -4.13
N LYS A 752 -12.00 6.42 -3.97
CA LYS A 752 -11.65 5.81 -2.68
C LYS A 752 -10.24 6.14 -2.24
N LEU A 753 -9.23 5.79 -3.05
CA LEU A 753 -7.82 5.86 -2.67
C LEU A 753 -7.37 7.26 -2.20
N PRO A 754 -7.79 8.38 -2.81
CA PRO A 754 -7.41 9.71 -2.32
C PRO A 754 -7.91 10.00 -0.90
N ALA A 755 -9.16 9.61 -0.57
CA ALA A 755 -9.73 9.82 0.76
C ALA A 755 -8.98 9.02 1.83
N LEU A 756 -8.53 7.81 1.47
CA LEU A 756 -7.74 6.95 2.34
C LEU A 756 -6.31 7.46 2.51
N GLN A 757 -5.66 7.88 1.41
CA GLN A 757 -4.32 8.48 1.46
C GLN A 757 -4.32 9.75 2.32
N ALA A 758 -5.39 10.54 2.31
CA ALA A 758 -5.53 11.73 3.15
C ALA A 758 -5.71 11.43 4.66
N ALA A 759 -5.94 10.17 5.05
CA ALA A 759 -6.14 9.80 6.46
C ALA A 759 -4.84 9.79 7.28
N THR A 760 -3.69 9.60 6.63
CA THR A 760 -2.39 9.45 7.28
C THR A 760 -1.27 9.95 6.39
N ASP A 761 -0.15 10.36 6.96
CA ASP A 761 1.07 10.73 6.23
C ASP A 761 2.01 9.54 5.96
N MET A 762 1.58 8.30 6.21
CA MET A 762 2.39 7.11 5.98
C MET A 762 2.71 6.89 4.49
N LEU A 763 3.89 6.33 4.20
CA LEU A 763 4.24 5.90 2.84
C LEU A 763 3.38 4.70 2.43
N VAL A 764 2.73 4.79 1.26
CA VAL A 764 1.80 3.78 0.77
C VAL A 764 2.45 2.89 -0.29
N CYS A 765 2.46 1.59 -0.04
CA CYS A 765 2.85 0.57 -1.01
C CYS A 765 1.63 -0.29 -1.37
N GLY A 766 1.21 -0.31 -2.62
CA GLY A 766 0.12 -1.18 -3.08
C GLY A 766 0.66 -2.49 -3.62
N GLU A 767 0.11 -3.61 -3.16
CA GLU A 767 0.32 -4.90 -3.83
C GLU A 767 -0.58 -4.98 -5.06
N ASP A 768 0.05 -4.85 -6.24
CA ASP A 768 -0.56 -4.82 -7.57
C ASP A 768 -0.19 -6.08 -8.38
N LEU A 769 -0.23 -7.27 -7.79
CA LEU A 769 0.09 -8.54 -8.47
C LEU A 769 -1.17 -9.21 -9.04
N GLY A 770 -0.95 -10.25 -9.84
CA GLY A 770 -2.01 -11.06 -10.43
C GLY A 770 -2.64 -10.43 -11.67
N PHE A 771 -3.98 -10.42 -11.72
CA PHE A 771 -4.72 -9.97 -12.89
C PHE A 771 -4.87 -8.44 -12.92
N VAL A 772 -3.83 -7.74 -13.39
CA VAL A 772 -3.73 -6.27 -13.34
C VAL A 772 -4.34 -5.59 -14.59
N PRO A 773 -5.40 -4.75 -14.45
CA PRO A 773 -5.93 -3.91 -15.53
C PRO A 773 -4.96 -2.84 -16.02
N ALA A 774 -5.17 -2.35 -17.24
CA ALA A 774 -4.31 -1.32 -17.84
C ALA A 774 -4.41 0.04 -17.10
N CYS A 775 -5.54 0.33 -16.45
CA CYS A 775 -5.76 1.55 -15.69
C CYS A 775 -5.02 1.60 -14.35
N VAL A 776 -4.57 0.46 -13.80
CA VAL A 776 -3.97 0.40 -12.46
C VAL A 776 -2.62 1.10 -12.39
N PRO A 777 -1.62 0.80 -13.24
CA PRO A 777 -0.31 1.46 -13.15
C PRO A 777 -0.38 3.00 -13.30
N PRO A 778 -1.17 3.57 -14.23
CA PRO A 778 -1.36 5.01 -14.32
C PRO A 778 -1.99 5.63 -13.06
N VAL A 779 -3.02 5.01 -12.47
CA VAL A 779 -3.65 5.50 -11.24
C VAL A 779 -2.69 5.43 -10.05
N MET A 780 -1.97 4.33 -9.88
CA MET A 780 -0.97 4.20 -8.81
C MET A 780 0.13 5.25 -8.96
N LYS A 781 0.63 5.47 -10.18
CA LYS A 781 1.60 6.54 -10.45
C LYS A 781 1.02 7.89 -10.10
N GLU A 782 -0.17 8.23 -10.59
CA GLU A 782 -0.85 9.51 -10.37
C GLU A 782 -1.03 9.85 -8.88
N LEU A 783 -1.33 8.84 -8.06
CA LEU A 783 -1.51 8.96 -6.61
C LEU A 783 -0.20 8.84 -5.81
N GLY A 784 0.92 8.51 -6.45
CA GLY A 784 2.20 8.30 -5.77
C GLY A 784 2.27 7.02 -4.93
N LEU A 785 1.57 5.96 -5.35
CA LEU A 785 1.61 4.66 -4.67
C LEU A 785 2.75 3.81 -5.22
N LEU A 786 3.55 3.20 -4.34
CA LEU A 786 4.61 2.28 -4.78
C LEU A 786 3.97 0.94 -5.18
N GLY A 787 4.21 0.48 -6.42
CA GLY A 787 3.82 -0.87 -6.85
C GLY A 787 4.77 -1.96 -6.33
N LEU A 788 4.35 -3.22 -6.30
CA LEU A 788 5.14 -4.36 -5.86
C LEU A 788 5.67 -5.16 -7.07
N ARG A 789 6.96 -5.48 -7.08
CA ARG A 789 7.60 -6.28 -8.13
C ARG A 789 8.26 -7.51 -7.53
N ILE A 790 7.57 -8.65 -7.64
CA ILE A 790 8.10 -9.95 -7.26
C ILE A 790 8.64 -10.64 -8.51
N GLN A 791 9.92 -11.02 -8.50
CA GLN A 791 10.58 -11.50 -9.72
C GLN A 791 9.89 -12.71 -10.35
N ARG A 792 9.39 -13.63 -9.52
CA ARG A 792 8.75 -14.89 -9.94
C ARG A 792 7.25 -14.79 -10.21
N MET A 793 6.65 -13.61 -10.06
CA MET A 793 5.25 -13.31 -10.40
C MET A 793 5.22 -12.29 -11.53
N ALA A 794 5.47 -12.76 -12.75
CA ALA A 794 5.55 -11.92 -13.94
C ALA A 794 4.25 -11.12 -14.15
N THR A 795 4.40 -9.82 -14.40
CA THR A 795 3.26 -8.90 -14.64
C THR A 795 2.79 -8.93 -16.10
N GLU A 796 3.67 -9.33 -17.01
CA GLU A 796 3.38 -9.48 -18.43
C GLU A 796 3.01 -10.93 -18.76
N ARG A 797 1.96 -11.14 -19.56
CA ARG A 797 1.40 -12.48 -19.83
C ARG A 797 2.38 -13.46 -20.49
N ASP A 798 3.29 -12.93 -21.32
CA ASP A 798 4.19 -13.75 -22.13
C ASP A 798 5.58 -13.91 -21.46
N LYS A 799 5.74 -13.44 -20.22
CA LYS A 799 6.99 -13.55 -19.46
C LYS A 799 6.80 -14.51 -18.28
N GLU A 800 7.81 -15.35 -18.06
CA GLU A 800 7.87 -16.25 -16.91
C GLU A 800 8.45 -15.56 -15.66
N PHE A 801 9.33 -14.59 -15.87
CA PHE A 801 9.99 -13.81 -14.82
C PHE A 801 9.99 -12.33 -15.17
N ASN A 802 9.81 -11.49 -14.15
CA ASN A 802 10.06 -10.06 -14.25
C ASN A 802 11.58 -9.80 -14.31
N ASN A 803 12.02 -8.78 -15.05
CA ASN A 803 13.42 -8.36 -15.11
C ASN A 803 13.67 -7.17 -14.15
N PRO A 804 14.42 -7.33 -13.05
CA PRO A 804 14.65 -6.26 -12.09
C PRO A 804 15.28 -5.00 -12.68
N ALA A 805 16.12 -5.12 -13.71
CA ALA A 805 16.75 -3.95 -14.36
C ALA A 805 15.73 -3.02 -15.04
N ALA A 806 14.52 -3.51 -15.35
CA ALA A 806 13.46 -2.76 -16.01
C ALA A 806 12.42 -2.19 -15.03
N TYR A 807 12.60 -2.36 -13.72
CA TYR A 807 11.61 -1.90 -12.75
C TYR A 807 11.56 -0.36 -12.70
N PRO A 808 10.36 0.24 -12.73
CA PRO A 808 10.21 1.66 -12.49
C PRO A 808 10.69 2.06 -11.09
N TYR A 809 11.06 3.33 -10.91
CA TYR A 809 11.52 3.82 -9.61
C TYR A 809 10.43 3.70 -8.52
N LEU A 810 9.17 4.01 -8.82
CA LEU A 810 8.04 3.98 -7.87
C LEU A 810 7.55 2.55 -7.57
N THR A 811 8.47 1.66 -7.20
CA THR A 811 8.14 0.28 -6.83
C THR A 811 8.96 -0.19 -5.63
N VAL A 812 8.44 -1.23 -4.98
CA VAL A 812 9.15 -2.11 -4.06
C VAL A 812 9.55 -3.37 -4.83
N ALA A 813 10.84 -3.68 -4.88
CA ALA A 813 11.37 -4.87 -5.53
C ALA A 813 11.70 -5.97 -4.52
N SER A 814 11.40 -7.22 -4.86
CA SER A 814 11.75 -8.36 -4.02
C SER A 814 11.88 -9.65 -4.85
N PRO A 815 12.80 -10.57 -4.48
CA PRO A 815 12.87 -11.88 -5.11
C PRO A 815 11.66 -12.77 -4.78
N SER A 816 11.13 -12.66 -3.55
CA SER A 816 10.04 -13.47 -3.00
C SER A 816 9.16 -12.65 -2.06
N CYS A 817 7.91 -13.06 -1.84
CA CYS A 817 7.09 -12.57 -0.74
C CYS A 817 6.58 -13.75 0.11
N HIS A 818 5.74 -13.49 1.11
CA HIS A 818 5.19 -14.55 1.97
C HIS A 818 4.28 -15.53 1.21
N ASP A 819 3.68 -15.13 0.09
CA ASP A 819 2.80 -15.98 -0.76
C ASP A 819 3.55 -16.72 -1.87
N VAL A 820 4.87 -16.53 -1.98
CA VAL A 820 5.72 -17.26 -2.92
C VAL A 820 6.74 -18.06 -2.14
N THR A 821 7.01 -19.28 -2.59
CA THR A 821 8.08 -20.12 -2.03
C THR A 821 9.40 -19.33 -1.97
N PRO A 822 10.14 -19.36 -0.83
CA PRO A 822 11.45 -18.70 -0.71
C PRO A 822 12.43 -19.14 -1.79
N LEU A 823 13.46 -18.34 -2.06
CA LEU A 823 14.35 -18.55 -3.22
C LEU A 823 14.95 -19.96 -3.24
N ARG A 824 15.46 -20.44 -2.12
CA ARG A 824 16.04 -21.78 -2.00
C ARG A 824 15.02 -22.88 -2.28
N ALA A 825 13.89 -22.82 -1.58
CA ALA A 825 12.83 -23.82 -1.67
C ALA A 825 12.28 -23.92 -3.10
N TRP A 826 12.10 -22.77 -3.77
CA TRP A 826 11.67 -22.72 -5.15
C TRP A 826 12.70 -23.32 -6.11
N PHE A 827 13.96 -22.88 -6.02
CA PHE A 827 15.02 -23.31 -6.94
C PHE A 827 15.25 -24.84 -6.87
N GLU A 828 15.09 -25.43 -5.68
CA GLU A 828 15.26 -26.87 -5.45
C GLU A 828 14.00 -27.70 -5.79
N SER A 829 12.80 -27.09 -5.79
CA SER A 829 11.54 -27.80 -6.08
C SER A 829 11.13 -27.81 -7.56
N ASP A 830 11.65 -26.90 -8.37
CA ASP A 830 11.35 -26.79 -9.81
C ASP A 830 12.63 -26.64 -10.66
N PRO A 831 13.39 -27.73 -10.89
CA PRO A 831 14.69 -27.67 -11.55
C PRO A 831 14.64 -27.13 -12.99
N GLU A 832 13.58 -27.44 -13.74
CA GLU A 832 13.44 -26.98 -15.13
C GLU A 832 13.25 -25.46 -15.19
N ARG A 833 12.41 -24.92 -14.30
CA ARG A 833 12.19 -23.48 -14.20
C ARG A 833 13.40 -22.76 -13.61
N ALA A 834 14.09 -23.38 -12.66
CA ALA A 834 15.34 -22.87 -12.10
C ALA A 834 16.47 -22.81 -13.14
N GLU A 835 16.57 -23.80 -14.03
CA GLU A 835 17.53 -23.83 -15.14
C GLU A 835 17.28 -22.65 -16.11
N ARG A 836 16.03 -22.45 -16.55
CA ARG A 836 15.66 -21.31 -17.40
C ARG A 836 15.96 -19.98 -16.71
N PHE A 837 15.70 -19.88 -15.42
CA PHE A 837 16.05 -18.69 -14.63
C PHE A 837 17.56 -18.45 -14.58
N TYR A 838 18.36 -19.49 -14.31
CA TYR A 838 19.81 -19.40 -14.25
C TYR A 838 20.41 -18.86 -15.57
N TYR A 839 19.94 -19.37 -16.71
CA TYR A 839 20.43 -18.91 -18.01
C TYR A 839 19.88 -17.53 -18.40
N HIS A 840 18.58 -17.29 -18.27
CA HIS A 840 17.94 -16.10 -18.82
C HIS A 840 17.93 -14.90 -17.87
N GLN A 841 17.95 -15.11 -16.56
CA GLN A 841 17.92 -14.04 -15.56
C GLN A 841 19.28 -13.77 -14.92
N LEU A 842 20.09 -14.82 -14.69
CA LEU A 842 21.42 -14.68 -14.08
C LEU A 842 22.57 -14.68 -15.09
N GLY A 843 22.30 -15.00 -16.36
CA GLY A 843 23.34 -15.05 -17.40
C GLY A 843 24.39 -16.13 -17.15
N GLY A 844 24.00 -17.22 -16.49
CA GLY A 844 24.92 -18.30 -16.11
C GLY A 844 25.56 -19.00 -17.31
N CYS A 845 26.82 -19.42 -17.16
CA CYS A 845 27.57 -20.19 -18.15
C CYS A 845 27.84 -21.60 -17.61
N GLY A 846 27.42 -22.65 -18.32
CA GLY A 846 27.57 -24.04 -17.87
C GLY A 846 26.32 -24.59 -17.17
N PRO A 847 26.36 -25.82 -16.62
CA PRO A 847 25.19 -26.42 -15.98
C PRO A 847 24.76 -25.63 -14.74
N PRO A 848 23.44 -25.48 -14.48
CA PRO A 848 22.96 -24.82 -13.27
C PRO A 848 23.45 -25.58 -12.02
N PRO A 849 23.71 -24.88 -10.90
CA PRO A 849 24.07 -25.52 -9.64
C PRO A 849 22.99 -26.50 -9.18
N PRO A 850 23.35 -27.63 -8.56
CA PRO A 850 22.38 -28.64 -8.10
C PRO A 850 21.54 -28.19 -6.90
N SER A 851 21.96 -27.13 -6.20
CA SER A 851 21.23 -26.53 -5.08
C SER A 851 21.41 -25.02 -5.07
N CYS A 852 20.50 -24.32 -4.40
CA CYS A 852 20.55 -22.87 -4.27
C CYS A 852 21.49 -22.45 -3.14
N GLY A 853 22.80 -22.57 -3.38
CA GLY A 853 23.83 -22.14 -2.44
C GLY A 853 24.02 -20.61 -2.36
N PRO A 854 24.88 -20.12 -1.44
CA PRO A 854 25.11 -18.69 -1.21
C PRO A 854 25.46 -17.87 -2.45
N ASN A 855 26.15 -18.46 -3.43
CA ASN A 855 26.51 -17.77 -4.67
C ASN A 855 25.29 -17.46 -5.56
N VAL A 856 24.33 -18.38 -5.65
CA VAL A 856 23.08 -18.16 -6.41
C VAL A 856 22.24 -17.12 -5.70
N VAL A 857 22.12 -17.23 -4.38
CA VAL A 857 21.41 -16.26 -3.53
C VAL A 857 22.02 -14.88 -3.70
N ARG A 858 23.34 -14.74 -3.54
CA ARG A 858 24.06 -13.48 -3.73
C ARG A 858 23.80 -12.88 -5.11
N ALA A 859 23.85 -13.67 -6.18
CA ALA A 859 23.57 -13.19 -7.54
C ALA A 859 22.15 -12.63 -7.68
N VAL A 860 21.14 -13.35 -7.18
CA VAL A 860 19.74 -12.90 -7.20
C VAL A 860 19.55 -11.65 -6.36
N LEU A 861 20.07 -11.62 -5.12
CA LEU A 861 19.94 -10.46 -4.24
C LEU A 861 20.66 -9.24 -4.82
N GLN A 862 21.85 -9.40 -5.39
CA GLN A 862 22.59 -8.30 -6.03
C GLN A 862 21.83 -7.73 -7.24
N GLN A 863 21.17 -8.57 -8.04
CA GLN A 863 20.33 -8.11 -9.15
C GLN A 863 19.20 -7.19 -8.66
N HIS A 864 18.58 -7.52 -7.53
CA HIS A 864 17.55 -6.67 -6.92
C HIS A 864 18.16 -5.42 -6.31
N ILE A 865 19.27 -5.52 -5.58
CA ILE A 865 19.99 -4.36 -5.04
C ILE A 865 20.33 -3.38 -6.16
N ASN A 866 20.77 -3.85 -7.33
CA ASN A 866 21.14 -2.97 -8.44
C ASN A 866 19.94 -2.39 -9.21
N CYS A 867 18.70 -2.81 -8.92
CA CYS A 867 17.53 -2.36 -9.67
C CYS A 867 17.21 -0.87 -9.46
N PRO A 868 16.44 -0.23 -10.36
CA PRO A 868 16.05 1.18 -10.20
C PRO A 868 15.00 1.42 -9.11
N SER A 869 14.35 0.39 -8.57
CA SER A 869 13.27 0.54 -7.59
C SER A 869 13.71 1.31 -6.35
N MET A 870 12.82 2.19 -5.87
CA MET A 870 13.00 3.03 -4.69
C MET A 870 13.32 2.20 -3.45
N ILE A 871 12.69 1.04 -3.28
CA ILE A 871 12.94 0.15 -2.13
C ILE A 871 13.16 -1.28 -2.63
N THR A 872 14.15 -1.97 -2.09
CA THR A 872 14.27 -3.43 -2.19
C THR A 872 14.03 -4.05 -0.83
N ILE A 873 13.14 -5.05 -0.74
CA ILE A 873 12.86 -5.74 0.51
C ILE A 873 13.16 -7.23 0.33
N PHE A 874 13.91 -7.81 1.26
CA PHE A 874 14.31 -9.22 1.19
C PHE A 874 13.66 -10.02 2.32
N PRO A 875 13.00 -11.15 2.03
CA PRO A 875 12.62 -12.10 3.07
C PRO A 875 13.84 -12.51 3.88
N ILE A 876 13.69 -12.60 5.20
CA ILE A 876 14.81 -12.96 6.08
C ILE A 876 15.42 -14.33 5.73
N GLN A 877 14.63 -15.26 5.20
CA GLN A 877 15.13 -16.56 4.73
C GLN A 877 16.16 -16.41 3.61
N ASP A 878 15.89 -15.53 2.64
CA ASP A 878 16.79 -15.27 1.51
C ASP A 878 18.07 -14.55 1.98
N LEU A 879 17.99 -13.67 2.98
CA LEU A 879 19.17 -13.04 3.57
C LEU A 879 20.03 -14.04 4.36
N MET A 880 19.40 -14.87 5.21
CA MET A 880 20.12 -15.91 5.96
C MET A 880 20.86 -16.88 5.03
N ALA A 881 20.28 -17.17 3.87
CA ALA A 881 20.87 -18.02 2.84
C ALA A 881 22.15 -17.47 2.17
N LEU A 882 22.57 -16.23 2.48
CA LEU A 882 23.90 -15.73 2.14
C LEU A 882 25.03 -16.43 2.93
N SER A 883 24.70 -17.06 4.06
CA SER A 883 25.62 -17.91 4.82
C SER A 883 25.36 -19.38 4.52
N ALA A 884 26.42 -20.12 4.19
CA ALA A 884 26.34 -21.57 4.02
C ALA A 884 25.91 -22.27 5.32
N ASP A 885 26.32 -21.73 6.47
CA ASP A 885 26.03 -22.31 7.79
C ASP A 885 24.55 -22.19 8.13
N TYR A 886 23.92 -21.02 7.90
CA TYR A 886 22.47 -20.88 8.08
C TYR A 886 21.70 -21.71 7.04
N ALA A 887 22.16 -21.73 5.79
CA ALA A 887 21.52 -22.52 4.75
C ALA A 887 21.54 -24.04 5.07
N ALA A 888 22.59 -24.54 5.71
CA ALA A 888 22.72 -25.96 6.07
C ALA A 888 21.91 -26.37 7.31
N GLN A 889 21.48 -25.43 8.15
CA GLN A 889 20.78 -25.72 9.42
C GLN A 889 19.34 -26.19 9.22
N ARG A 890 18.71 -25.90 8.09
CA ARG A 890 17.32 -26.27 7.82
C ARG A 890 17.07 -26.65 6.35
N PRO A 891 16.25 -27.68 6.08
CA PRO A 891 15.78 -27.96 4.73
C PRO A 891 15.00 -26.78 4.15
N SER A 892 15.24 -26.47 2.88
CA SER A 892 14.63 -25.32 2.19
C SER A 892 13.09 -25.36 2.19
N ALA A 893 12.49 -26.55 2.02
CA ALA A 893 11.03 -26.72 2.02
C ALA A 893 10.36 -26.31 3.36
N GLU A 894 11.08 -26.32 4.47
CA GLU A 894 10.56 -25.90 5.77
C GLU A 894 10.67 -24.38 6.01
N GLU A 895 11.25 -23.64 5.07
CA GLU A 895 11.37 -22.17 5.13
C GLU A 895 10.11 -21.44 4.61
N VAL A 896 9.17 -22.20 4.03
CA VAL A 896 7.92 -21.69 3.44
C VAL A 896 7.00 -21.13 4.54
N ILE A 897 6.60 -19.87 4.40
CA ILE A 897 5.68 -19.19 5.32
C ILE A 897 4.23 -19.55 5.00
N ASN A 898 3.88 -19.59 3.71
CA ASN A 898 2.55 -19.88 3.21
C ASN A 898 2.60 -20.65 1.89
N ASP A 899 1.62 -21.53 1.71
CA ASP A 899 1.27 -22.10 0.41
C ASP A 899 -0.15 -21.63 0.05
N PRO A 900 -0.31 -20.65 -0.85
CA PRO A 900 -1.63 -20.10 -1.19
C PRO A 900 -2.53 -21.11 -1.91
N THR A 901 -2.00 -22.25 -2.37
CA THR A 901 -2.83 -23.34 -2.94
C THR A 901 -3.56 -24.13 -1.87
N VAL A 902 -3.16 -23.99 -0.60
CA VAL A 902 -3.77 -24.63 0.57
C VAL A 902 -4.61 -23.59 1.33
N ALA A 903 -5.92 -23.59 1.09
CA ALA A 903 -6.86 -22.62 1.68
C ALA A 903 -6.80 -22.51 3.23
N LYS A 904 -6.34 -23.56 3.91
CA LYS A 904 -6.15 -23.61 5.36
C LYS A 904 -4.71 -23.98 5.71
N HIS A 905 -3.77 -23.15 5.27
CA HIS A 905 -2.35 -23.32 5.58
C HIS A 905 -2.05 -22.95 7.05
N TYR A 906 -1.13 -23.68 7.69
CA TYR A 906 -0.70 -23.39 9.07
C TYR A 906 0.51 -22.44 9.04
N TRP A 907 0.31 -21.18 9.42
CA TRP A 907 1.34 -20.14 9.43
C TRP A 907 2.23 -20.23 10.67
N ARG A 908 3.26 -21.09 10.60
CA ARG A 908 4.09 -21.43 11.76
C ARG A 908 5.60 -21.39 11.51
N PHE A 909 6.02 -20.81 10.38
CA PHE A 909 7.44 -20.64 10.09
C PHE A 909 8.12 -19.82 11.20
N ARG A 910 9.28 -20.29 11.67
CA ARG A 910 10.12 -19.63 12.66
C ARG A 910 11.58 -19.71 12.22
N ILE A 911 12.32 -18.61 12.35
CA ILE A 911 13.74 -18.58 12.03
C ILE A 911 14.51 -19.51 12.97
N HIS A 912 15.46 -20.27 12.42
CA HIS A 912 16.18 -21.29 13.18
C HIS A 912 17.26 -20.69 14.10
N THR A 913 17.71 -19.47 13.83
CA THR A 913 18.75 -18.75 14.59
C THR A 913 18.14 -17.61 15.42
N PRO A 914 18.49 -17.45 16.71
CA PRO A 914 18.05 -16.30 17.50
C PRO A 914 18.67 -14.99 17.01
N LEU A 915 17.92 -13.88 17.10
CA LEU A 915 18.33 -12.55 16.62
C LEU A 915 19.65 -12.08 17.24
N GLU A 916 19.92 -12.41 18.50
CA GLU A 916 21.18 -12.07 19.17
C GLU A 916 22.39 -12.73 18.51
N ALA A 917 22.22 -13.96 17.99
CA ALA A 917 23.28 -14.65 17.24
C ALA A 917 23.46 -14.04 15.84
N LEU A 918 22.37 -13.66 15.16
CA LEU A 918 22.45 -12.94 13.88
C LEU A 918 23.15 -11.58 14.03
N LEU A 919 22.90 -10.87 15.13
CA LEU A 919 23.54 -9.59 15.43
C LEU A 919 25.05 -9.74 15.74
N ALA A 920 25.44 -10.88 16.31
CA ALA A 920 26.82 -11.21 16.64
C ALA A 920 27.64 -11.67 15.42
N ASP A 921 26.99 -12.10 14.34
CA ASP A 921 27.63 -12.59 13.12
C ASP A 921 28.15 -11.42 12.25
N SER A 922 29.39 -11.00 12.49
CA SER A 922 30.02 -9.89 11.78
C SER A 922 30.18 -10.15 10.28
N ASP A 923 30.43 -11.39 9.88
CA ASP A 923 30.78 -11.74 8.50
C ASP A 923 29.53 -11.74 7.61
N TRP A 924 28.43 -12.27 8.13
CA TRP A 924 27.13 -12.21 7.46
C TRP A 924 26.63 -10.76 7.34
N LEU A 925 26.73 -9.97 8.42
CA LEU A 925 26.36 -8.56 8.41
C LEU A 925 27.23 -7.75 7.43
N ALA A 926 28.54 -8.00 7.40
CA ALA A 926 29.47 -7.31 6.50
C ALA A 926 29.17 -7.65 5.04
N THR A 927 28.88 -8.92 4.74
CA THR A 927 28.44 -9.35 3.39
C THR A 927 27.23 -8.56 2.91
N ILE A 928 26.20 -8.39 3.76
CA ILE A 928 25.01 -7.62 3.41
C ILE A 928 25.35 -6.14 3.22
N ALA A 929 26.12 -5.56 4.15
CA ALA A 929 26.52 -4.15 4.10
C ALA A 929 27.31 -3.84 2.82
N GLU A 930 28.27 -4.69 2.45
CA GLU A 930 29.07 -4.56 1.23
C GLU A 930 28.18 -4.56 -0.02
N MET A 931 27.25 -5.51 -0.11
CA MET A 931 26.32 -5.60 -1.24
C MET A 931 25.46 -4.33 -1.35
N LEU A 932 24.97 -3.81 -0.21
CA LEU A 932 24.14 -2.60 -0.17
C LEU A 932 24.92 -1.33 -0.49
N VAL A 933 26.17 -1.20 -0.02
CA VAL A 933 27.03 -0.04 -0.33
C VAL A 933 27.44 -0.04 -1.80
N LEU A 934 27.85 -1.19 -2.35
CA LEU A 934 28.17 -1.33 -3.78
C LEU A 934 26.96 -1.06 -4.67
N GLY A 935 25.76 -1.39 -4.19
CA GLY A 935 24.48 -1.10 -4.82
C GLY A 935 23.96 0.32 -4.60
N GLU A 936 24.68 1.17 -3.86
CA GLU A 936 24.29 2.52 -3.47
C GLU A 936 22.91 2.59 -2.78
N ARG A 937 22.61 1.60 -1.93
CA ARG A 937 21.42 1.55 -1.06
C ARG A 937 21.72 1.83 0.41
N ALA A 938 23.01 1.92 0.75
CA ALA A 938 23.51 2.27 2.06
C ALA A 938 24.73 3.20 1.92
N SER A 939 24.96 4.05 2.93
CA SER A 939 26.12 4.95 2.95
C SER A 939 27.43 4.16 3.15
N PRO A 940 28.53 4.54 2.48
CA PRO A 940 29.86 3.97 2.75
C PRO A 940 30.29 4.05 4.23
N LEU A 941 29.73 4.99 5.00
CA LEU A 941 29.96 5.12 6.44
C LEU A 941 29.55 3.87 7.23
N VAL A 942 28.63 3.05 6.71
CA VAL A 942 28.22 1.78 7.34
C VAL A 942 29.43 0.84 7.46
N LEU A 943 30.20 0.65 6.37
CA LEU A 943 31.39 -0.21 6.39
C LEU A 943 32.51 0.37 7.28
N MET A 944 32.63 1.69 7.31
CA MET A 944 33.59 2.37 8.21
C MET A 944 33.24 2.15 9.68
N ALA A 945 31.96 2.28 10.04
CA ALA A 945 31.49 2.02 11.41
C ALA A 945 31.71 0.57 11.84
N MET A 946 31.50 -0.40 10.93
CA MET A 946 31.78 -1.82 11.19
C MET A 946 33.27 -2.09 11.41
N SER A 947 34.14 -1.42 10.65
CA SER A 947 35.60 -1.56 10.78
C SER A 947 36.14 -0.94 12.09
N LEU A 948 35.59 0.21 12.50
CA LEU A 948 35.95 0.90 13.73
C LEU A 948 35.43 0.17 14.99
N GLY A 949 34.24 -0.43 14.92
CA GLY A 949 33.71 -1.25 16.02
C GLY A 949 34.55 -2.50 16.35
N GLY A 950 35.39 -2.97 15.42
CA GLY A 950 36.37 -4.04 15.64
C GLY A 950 37.65 -3.56 16.34
N LEU A 951 37.92 -2.25 16.33
CA LEU A 951 39.00 -1.60 17.07
C LEU A 951 38.40 -1.00 18.35
N GLY A 952 38.24 -1.81 19.39
CA GLY A 952 37.55 -1.44 20.62
C GLY A 952 37.92 -0.05 21.16
N ILE A 953 37.05 0.92 20.94
CA ILE A 953 37.00 2.18 21.68
C ILE A 953 35.70 2.12 22.49
N MET A 954 35.86 2.07 23.82
CA MET A 954 34.76 2.05 24.77
C MET A 954 33.90 3.31 24.61
N ASP A 955 32.59 3.13 24.41
CA ASP A 955 31.59 4.18 24.55
C ASP A 955 31.61 4.73 25.98
N GLY A 956 32.15 5.93 26.11
CA GLY A 956 32.00 6.77 27.28
C GLY A 956 31.31 8.07 26.88
N VAL A 957 30.27 8.42 27.66
CA VAL A 957 29.67 9.74 27.83
C VAL A 957 28.35 10.01 27.06
N ALA A 958 27.25 9.85 27.79
CA ALA A 958 26.10 10.75 27.71
C ALA A 958 25.67 11.12 29.14
N GLY A 959 26.06 12.32 29.60
CA GLY A 959 25.66 12.91 30.87
C GLY A 959 25.82 14.42 30.80
N ALA A 960 24.70 15.14 30.83
CA ALA A 960 24.59 16.60 30.67
C ALA A 960 25.25 17.42 31.80
N PRO A 961 25.55 18.72 31.59
CA PRO A 961 26.50 19.48 32.40
C PRO A 961 25.85 20.22 33.58
N GLY A 962 26.62 20.40 34.65
CA GLY A 962 26.26 21.27 35.77
C GLY A 962 27.49 21.89 36.44
N GLY A 963 27.59 23.23 36.37
CA GLY A 963 28.11 24.09 37.44
C GLY A 963 29.63 24.26 37.61
N GLY A 964 30.15 25.40 37.14
CA GLY A 964 30.74 26.39 38.04
C GLY A 964 32.25 26.37 38.39
N VAL A 965 32.91 27.46 37.96
CA VAL A 965 33.85 28.33 38.70
C VAL A 965 35.36 27.96 38.79
N ALA A 966 36.15 28.80 38.10
CA ALA A 966 37.46 29.42 38.42
C ALA A 966 38.77 28.61 38.59
N GLY A 967 39.84 29.13 37.98
CA GLY A 967 41.21 29.05 38.51
C GLY A 967 42.33 28.73 37.50
N PRO A 968 43.36 29.57 37.30
CA PRO A 968 44.34 29.49 36.22
C PRO A 968 45.66 28.80 36.61
N MET A 969 46.45 28.35 35.61
CA MET A 969 47.92 28.55 35.48
C MET A 969 48.67 27.42 34.74
N ALA A 970 49.38 27.84 33.70
CA ALA A 970 50.80 27.59 33.40
C ALA A 970 51.36 26.20 33.01
N GLY A 971 52.22 26.23 31.98
CA GLY A 971 53.29 25.27 31.68
C GLY A 971 53.17 24.65 30.28
N ALA A 972 53.76 25.25 29.23
CA ALA A 972 55.10 24.93 28.69
C ALA A 972 55.23 23.46 28.21
N GLY A 973 55.65 23.09 27.00
CA GLY A 973 56.23 23.77 25.85
C GLY A 973 56.80 22.70 24.90
N GLY A 974 57.04 23.06 23.63
CA GLY A 974 57.77 22.26 22.62
C GLY A 974 56.93 21.14 21.96
N GLY A 975 56.91 20.90 20.66
CA GLY A 975 57.76 21.36 19.56
C GLY A 975 58.13 20.16 18.67
N VAL A 976 57.45 20.02 17.51
CA VAL A 976 57.98 19.57 16.19
C VAL A 976 58.42 18.07 16.06
N PRO A 977 58.35 17.39 14.89
CA PRO A 977 57.33 17.29 13.82
C PRO A 977 57.04 15.83 13.36
N LEU A 978 56.22 15.70 12.31
CA LEU A 978 56.08 14.54 11.42
C LEU A 978 57.41 13.86 11.02
N ALA A 979 57.40 12.53 10.97
CA ALA A 979 58.23 11.75 10.05
C ALA A 979 57.50 10.48 9.60
N ALA A 980 57.44 10.31 8.28
CA ALA A 980 57.03 9.09 7.60
C ALA A 980 58.07 7.97 7.81
N ALA A 981 57.60 6.73 7.93
CA ALA A 981 58.42 5.53 7.73
C ALA A 981 57.54 4.42 7.17
N GLY A 982 57.85 3.99 5.94
CA GLY A 982 57.36 2.74 5.37
C GLY A 982 58.20 1.55 5.86
N LEU A 983 57.68 0.34 5.63
CA LEU A 983 58.31 -0.99 5.52
C LEU A 983 57.14 -1.98 5.38
N VAL A 984 57.16 -3.13 4.71
CA VAL A 984 58.00 -3.83 3.72
C VAL A 984 57.12 -5.01 3.27
N GLY A 985 57.23 -5.40 2.00
CA GLY A 985 56.48 -6.53 1.45
C GLY A 985 57.01 -7.91 1.89
N ALA A 986 56.12 -8.90 1.82
CA ALA A 986 56.46 -10.30 1.63
C ALA A 986 55.38 -10.96 0.75
N GLU A 987 55.83 -11.59 -0.32
CA GLU A 987 55.05 -12.30 -1.35
C GLU A 987 54.37 -13.56 -0.80
N LEU A 988 53.22 -13.93 -1.38
CA LEU A 988 52.84 -15.33 -1.64
C LEU A 988 51.66 -15.40 -2.65
N GLY A 989 51.91 -16.04 -3.80
CA GLY A 989 50.96 -16.96 -4.44
C GLY A 989 49.93 -16.41 -5.44
N ALA A 990 50.22 -16.61 -6.72
CA ALA A 990 49.38 -16.29 -7.86
C ALA A 990 48.09 -17.12 -8.00
N GLY A 991 47.07 -16.56 -8.67
CA GLY A 991 46.12 -17.35 -9.46
C GLY A 991 44.64 -16.93 -9.47
N VAL A 992 44.29 -15.71 -9.91
CA VAL A 992 42.92 -15.42 -10.40
C VAL A 992 43.01 -14.56 -11.65
N ALA A 993 42.52 -15.10 -12.78
CA ALA A 993 42.45 -14.41 -14.05
C ALA A 993 41.45 -13.24 -13.98
N ALA A 994 41.91 -12.04 -14.34
CA ALA A 994 41.07 -10.85 -14.46
C ALA A 994 40.14 -10.99 -15.68
N MET A 995 38.82 -10.90 -15.44
CA MET A 995 37.84 -10.63 -16.48
C MET A 995 37.83 -9.12 -16.79
N PRO A 996 37.88 -8.69 -18.07
CA PRO A 996 37.82 -7.28 -18.43
C PRO A 996 36.39 -6.73 -18.28
N PRO A 997 36.21 -5.41 -18.05
CA PRO A 997 34.90 -4.78 -17.93
C PRO A 997 34.12 -4.83 -19.25
N PRO A 998 32.80 -5.11 -19.23
CA PRO A 998 31.99 -5.02 -20.44
C PRO A 998 31.80 -3.55 -20.85
N ALA A 999 32.12 -3.29 -22.12
CA ALA A 999 31.99 -2.00 -22.78
C ALA A 999 30.54 -1.47 -22.75
N ALA A 1000 30.41 -0.19 -22.41
CA ALA A 1000 29.17 0.56 -22.51
C ALA A 1000 28.70 0.63 -23.97
N TYR A 1001 27.62 -0.08 -24.29
CA TYR A 1001 26.87 0.12 -25.52
C TYR A 1001 25.72 1.11 -25.24
N LEU A 1002 25.89 2.35 -25.73
CA LEU A 1002 24.81 3.32 -25.89
C LEU A 1002 24.12 3.06 -27.25
N PRO A 1003 22.82 2.74 -27.31
CA PRO A 1003 22.09 2.85 -28.55
C PRO A 1003 21.53 4.27 -28.71
N HIS A 1004 22.13 5.03 -29.63
CA HIS A 1004 21.50 6.20 -30.24
C HIS A 1004 20.25 5.73 -31.02
N TYR A 1005 19.06 6.11 -30.58
CA TYR A 1005 17.84 6.01 -31.38
C TYR A 1005 17.41 7.42 -31.80
N THR A 1006 17.64 7.74 -33.07
CA THR A 1006 17.02 8.86 -33.77
C THR A 1006 15.70 8.37 -34.38
N ALA A 1007 14.61 9.07 -34.10
CA ALA A 1007 13.29 8.77 -34.66
C ALA A 1007 13.22 9.14 -36.15
N PRO A 1008 12.62 8.32 -37.04
CA PRO A 1008 12.33 8.76 -38.40
C PRO A 1008 10.96 9.42 -38.50
N ALA A 1009 10.90 10.48 -39.31
CA ALA A 1009 9.71 11.27 -39.66
C ALA A 1009 8.71 10.49 -40.56
N PRO A 1010 7.42 10.88 -40.60
CA PRO A 1010 6.41 10.17 -41.40
C PRO A 1010 6.44 10.63 -42.86
N GLY A 1011 6.51 9.67 -43.79
CA GLY A 1011 6.52 9.92 -45.23
C GLY A 1011 5.63 8.96 -46.00
N VAL A 1012 4.47 9.47 -46.43
CA VAL A 1012 3.82 9.37 -47.76
C VAL A 1012 3.77 8.00 -48.49
N VAL A 1013 2.52 7.59 -48.79
CA VAL A 1013 2.06 6.51 -49.69
C VAL A 1013 2.41 6.82 -51.17
N PRO A 1014 2.87 5.83 -51.97
CA PRO A 1014 2.03 5.15 -53.00
C PRO A 1014 2.43 3.66 -53.17
N GLY A 1015 1.68 2.71 -53.72
CA GLY A 1015 0.49 2.68 -54.56
C GLY A 1015 0.63 1.49 -55.55
N SER A 1016 -0.44 0.71 -55.76
CA SER A 1016 -0.69 -0.27 -56.86
C SER A 1016 0.17 -1.55 -56.88
N GLN A 1017 -0.27 -2.75 -57.29
CA GLN A 1017 -1.21 -3.19 -58.34
C GLN A 1017 -1.91 -4.52 -57.97
N GLN A 1018 -3.22 -4.63 -58.21
CA GLN A 1018 -3.93 -5.51 -59.19
C GLN A 1018 -3.71 -7.03 -59.01
N SER A 1019 -4.75 -7.85 -58.88
CA SER A 1019 -5.83 -8.15 -59.84
C SER A 1019 -6.85 -9.08 -59.14
N GLY A 1020 -8.12 -9.24 -59.52
CA GLY A 1020 -8.91 -8.69 -60.61
C GLY A 1020 -10.31 -9.34 -60.59
N GLY A 1021 -11.31 -8.58 -61.06
CA GLY A 1021 -12.57 -9.07 -61.64
C GLY A 1021 -13.74 -9.28 -60.69
N GLN A 1022 -15.00 -9.03 -61.07
CA GLN A 1022 -15.61 -8.28 -62.16
C GLN A 1022 -17.13 -8.33 -61.88
N GLY A 1023 -17.86 -7.28 -62.30
CA GLY A 1023 -19.33 -7.27 -62.40
C GLY A 1023 -20.06 -6.83 -61.12
N GLY A 1024 -20.86 -5.78 -61.08
CA GLY A 1024 -21.45 -5.00 -62.15
C GLY A 1024 -22.89 -4.65 -61.74
N ALA A 1025 -23.13 -3.35 -61.56
CA ALA A 1025 -24.42 -2.64 -61.66
C ALA A 1025 -25.59 -3.06 -60.72
N ALA A 1026 -26.59 -2.25 -60.44
CA ALA A 1026 -26.79 -0.81 -60.30
C ALA A 1026 -28.28 -0.64 -59.88
N TYR A 1027 -28.59 0.52 -59.31
CA TYR A 1027 -29.89 1.23 -59.40
C TYR A 1027 -31.07 0.89 -58.47
N THR A 1028 -31.41 1.94 -57.69
CA THR A 1028 -32.75 2.49 -57.33
C THR A 1028 -33.72 1.62 -56.51
N ALA A 1029 -34.04 2.03 -55.28
CA ALA A 1029 -35.02 3.06 -54.89
C ALA A 1029 -36.48 2.56 -54.97
N VAL A 1030 -37.23 2.73 -53.88
CA VAL A 1030 -38.54 3.39 -53.80
C VAL A 1030 -39.13 3.18 -52.39
N ALA A 1031 -39.69 4.28 -51.88
CA ALA A 1031 -40.33 4.46 -50.60
C ALA A 1031 -41.80 4.00 -50.56
N ALA A 1032 -42.35 3.83 -49.35
CA ALA A 1032 -43.71 4.19 -48.90
C ALA A 1032 -43.90 3.60 -47.48
N ALA A 1033 -44.15 4.36 -46.39
CA ALA A 1033 -45.22 5.30 -46.06
C ALA A 1033 -46.54 4.65 -45.58
N GLY A 1034 -47.06 5.17 -44.46
CA GLY A 1034 -48.42 4.98 -43.92
C GLY A 1034 -48.46 3.99 -42.76
N GLY A 1035 -48.69 4.36 -41.50
CA GLY A 1035 -49.82 5.08 -40.90
C GLY A 1035 -50.33 4.17 -39.76
N GLY A 1036 -50.86 4.56 -38.60
CA GLY A 1036 -51.40 5.78 -38.04
C GLY A 1036 -52.52 5.37 -37.05
N GLY A 1037 -52.61 6.03 -35.88
CA GLY A 1037 -53.73 5.96 -34.90
C GLY A 1037 -53.60 4.86 -33.84
N GLY A 1038 -53.61 5.13 -32.51
CA GLY A 1038 -54.54 5.94 -31.71
C GLY A 1038 -55.66 5.01 -31.18
N GLY A 1039 -56.07 4.92 -29.91
CA GLY A 1039 -55.82 5.57 -28.64
C GLY A 1039 -56.80 4.97 -27.59
N GLY A 1040 -56.68 5.35 -26.31
CA GLY A 1040 -57.76 5.20 -25.30
C GLY A 1040 -57.48 4.28 -24.10
N GLY A 1041 -57.27 4.88 -22.90
CA GLY A 1041 -57.61 4.26 -21.61
C GLY A 1041 -59.01 4.68 -21.15
N PRO A 1042 -59.36 4.69 -19.85
CA PRO A 1042 -58.99 3.83 -18.72
C PRO A 1042 -60.24 3.26 -17.98
N ALA A 1043 -60.10 2.29 -17.05
CA ALA A 1043 -61.04 2.06 -15.94
C ALA A 1043 -60.54 1.03 -14.90
N ALA A 1044 -60.62 1.41 -13.61
CA ALA A 1044 -60.73 0.56 -12.42
C ALA A 1044 -62.19 0.71 -11.88
N PRO A 1045 -62.76 -0.04 -10.89
CA PRO A 1045 -62.09 -0.61 -9.69
C PRO A 1045 -62.63 -1.96 -9.10
N ASP A 1046 -61.96 -2.36 -8.01
CA ASP A 1046 -62.43 -3.03 -6.77
C ASP A 1046 -62.58 -4.57 -6.57
N ALA A 1047 -61.70 -5.06 -5.66
CA ALA A 1047 -61.97 -5.69 -4.35
C ALA A 1047 -62.06 -7.23 -4.15
N ASN A 1048 -61.26 -7.65 -3.16
CA ASN A 1048 -61.34 -8.79 -2.21
C ASN A 1048 -60.75 -10.18 -2.56
N GLY A 1049 -59.74 -10.56 -1.76
CA GLY A 1049 -59.31 -11.95 -1.57
C GLY A 1049 -58.08 -12.10 -0.68
N ARG A 1050 -58.29 -12.37 0.62
CA ARG A 1050 -57.29 -12.42 1.72
C ARG A 1050 -56.23 -13.52 1.59
N ALA A 1051 -55.04 -13.24 2.15
CA ALA A 1051 -53.95 -14.18 2.43
C ALA A 1051 -54.11 -14.93 3.78
N PRO A 1052 -53.48 -16.12 3.96
CA PRO A 1052 -53.21 -16.72 5.27
C PRO A 1052 -51.71 -16.68 5.69
N PRO A 1053 -51.41 -16.88 7.00
CA PRO A 1053 -50.21 -16.35 7.68
C PRO A 1053 -49.07 -17.37 7.91
N PRO A 1054 -47.87 -16.91 8.34
CA PRO A 1054 -46.71 -17.76 8.62
C PRO A 1054 -46.75 -18.44 10.00
N MET A 1055 -46.23 -19.68 10.06
CA MET A 1055 -46.12 -20.51 11.26
C MET A 1055 -45.02 -20.03 12.22
N ALA A 1056 -45.37 -19.99 13.52
CA ALA A 1056 -44.47 -19.76 14.64
C ALA A 1056 -43.76 -21.07 15.10
N PRO A 1057 -42.55 -20.98 15.69
CA PRO A 1057 -41.83 -22.11 16.25
C PRO A 1057 -42.25 -22.44 17.69
N GLN A 1058 -42.19 -23.72 18.04
CA GLN A 1058 -42.55 -24.29 19.35
C GLN A 1058 -41.46 -24.04 20.42
N SER A 1059 -41.91 -23.85 21.66
CA SER A 1059 -41.12 -23.60 22.87
C SER A 1059 -40.29 -24.81 23.36
N PRO A 1060 -39.21 -24.58 24.14
CA PRO A 1060 -38.35 -25.64 24.69
C PRO A 1060 -38.80 -26.11 26.09
N VAL A 1061 -38.51 -27.38 26.38
CA VAL A 1061 -38.58 -28.01 27.71
C VAL A 1061 -37.25 -27.78 28.45
N PRO A 1062 -37.23 -27.52 29.78
CA PRO A 1062 -36.02 -27.19 30.52
C PRO A 1062 -35.31 -28.45 31.07
N VAL A 1063 -33.98 -28.44 31.08
CA VAL A 1063 -33.17 -29.33 31.93
C VAL A 1063 -32.04 -28.51 32.54
N GLN A 1064 -31.84 -28.73 33.84
CA GLN A 1064 -30.99 -28.02 34.81
C GLN A 1064 -29.50 -27.98 34.48
#